data_AF-A0A7C3BI44-F1
#
_entry.id   AF-A0A7C3BI44-F1
#
_cell.length_a   1.000
_cell.length_b   1.000
_cell.length_c   1.000
_cell.angle_alpha   90.00
_cell.angle_beta   90.00
_cell.angle_gamma   90.00
#
_symmetry.space_group_name_H-M   'P 1'
#
loop_
_entity.id
_entity.type
_entity.pdbx_description
1 polymer ?
#
loop_
_entity_poly.entity_id
_entity_poly.type
_entity_poly.pdbx_seq_one_letter_code
_entity_poly.pdbx_strand_id
1 'polypeptide(L)'
;MHRYIMPHGTLPSRQPYKPPFIELTALKRPALSLAWLLILMSLGVEWIALPALSQEPPALHIQQAASPPWTPPSPAWRVVVSGDGLYQLTYADLQAAGLPVDALDPHTLRMYYQGVAIPIQVTGEGDGRFDASDAILFYGRSQDALYEDGLVLTNRYTGASIYWLTYGGVNGLRMPSRLQTASGSAAAAFPHPMRMEINRWYQSAYPEQDYADHWYWEMIRALGVNQVGATSYDFQVQNLPAGDYTATLTITLLGHNTGAHHLRLSMNGVQIWDDPNSWSEYEYYSATTTFSQSLLQEGANTLRVELVNDTGKAYDQAYVNWFQLTYQDGLMAEGDHLDFRAPEAGPWTYRVGGFSQNAIALYDISDFLAPVQITGTSIEGAGPYTLTFADASMNQSRYLALTPAARLSPDAIEPVTPLTSAFTPGDLLDTANRADYILITHADFWDEAQRLAQHRSSDFTVALIDVQAIYDQFNGGMMSAEAIRDFLAYAYAHWTPPAPQFVTLLGDGSYDMRGYSNTFATYIPPFLALVDPVLGETAADNRFVTIEGNDPLPDMAIGRLPANSPDEAQAMVDKIITYETSCPCGLWSYQTIFVADDLEGGGGNFYDLSDRVADGYDDPPTNTLKYVPETYQVEKIYLGLTCDEDNPAIADECPTQLATSMNITGALFVSYVGHAAKTYWAQEHLWDQVDVAALTNGPCLPIMLTMACYDGFFQDPAQVAMGEYQVRLPQHGAVASWSSTGVGLASGHDILERGMMLALFHERISRLGAAAVYAKNYLWQESGDRYLDVIETYILLGDAALQLKTESVCQNTPTAVVFSHLQAAPAPAAVHLIWDTADEQGLAAFEVWRRPVGSHAPFQAVTPLPLFARGVPSLYQRFDRDVEPGASYAYRLRAIHLDGSETWHDL
;
A
#
# COMPACT_ATOMS: atom_id res chain seq x y z
N MET A 1 -32.67 -15.22 5.94
CA MET A 1 -34.03 -14.98 6.49
C MET A 1 -34.11 -15.55 7.91
N HIS A 2 -33.84 -14.73 8.93
CA HIS A 2 -34.40 -14.81 10.29
C HIS A 2 -34.08 -13.45 10.92
N ARG A 3 -35.11 -12.60 11.08
CA ARG A 3 -35.00 -11.23 11.59
C ARG A 3 -35.13 -11.25 13.11
N TYR A 4 -34.15 -10.70 13.82
CA TYR A 4 -34.35 -10.22 15.18
C TYR A 4 -34.35 -8.69 15.15
N ILE A 5 -35.50 -8.11 15.47
CA ILE A 5 -35.71 -6.69 15.74
C ILE A 5 -35.70 -6.55 17.27
N MET A 6 -34.87 -5.68 17.82
CA MET A 6 -35.04 -5.15 19.18
C MET A 6 -34.70 -3.65 19.23
N PRO A 7 -35.29 -2.90 20.19
CA PRO A 7 -35.78 -1.55 19.96
C PRO A 7 -34.85 -0.44 20.44
N HIS A 8 -35.05 0.75 19.85
CA HIS A 8 -34.44 2.02 20.22
C HIS A 8 -34.56 2.34 21.73
N GLY A 9 -33.41 2.48 22.40
CA GLY A 9 -33.26 3.09 23.71
C GLY A 9 -32.46 4.39 23.61
N THR A 10 -33.00 5.45 24.20
CA THR A 10 -32.45 6.81 24.26
C THR A 10 -31.13 6.90 25.03
N LEU A 11 -30.13 7.58 24.44
CA LEU A 11 -28.83 7.94 25.03
C LEU A 11 -28.96 8.96 26.19
N PRO A 12 -28.22 8.80 27.31
CA PRO A 12 -27.94 9.90 28.24
C PRO A 12 -26.60 10.59 27.94
N SER A 13 -26.56 11.88 28.25
CA SER A 13 -25.48 12.85 28.04
C SER A 13 -24.14 12.49 28.68
N ARG A 14 -23.06 12.68 27.91
CA ARG A 14 -21.64 12.56 28.30
C ARG A 14 -21.25 13.55 29.42
N GLN A 15 -20.60 13.04 30.46
CA GLN A 15 -19.68 13.81 31.31
C GLN A 15 -18.24 13.33 31.07
N PRO A 16 -17.23 14.22 31.05
CA PRO A 16 -15.83 13.81 30.90
C PRO A 16 -15.30 13.20 32.21
N TYR A 17 -14.82 11.96 32.11
CA TYR A 17 -14.18 11.22 33.20
C TYR A 17 -12.69 11.59 33.27
N LYS A 18 -12.20 11.92 34.48
CA LYS A 18 -10.78 12.14 34.79
C LYS A 18 -10.16 10.82 35.30
N PRO A 19 -8.98 10.40 34.82
CA PRO A 19 -8.34 9.18 35.31
C PRO A 19 -7.72 9.37 36.72
N PRO A 20 -7.58 8.29 37.51
CA PRO A 20 -6.94 8.36 38.83
C PRO A 20 -5.41 8.30 38.70
N PHE A 21 -4.73 9.23 39.36
CA PHE A 21 -3.28 9.21 39.57
C PHE A 21 -2.94 8.30 40.77
N ILE A 22 -1.97 7.39 40.59
CA ILE A 22 -1.32 6.65 41.68
C ILE A 22 -0.08 7.44 42.13
N GLU A 23 0.04 7.65 43.45
CA GLU A 23 1.12 8.38 44.11
C GLU A 23 2.46 7.63 44.08
N LEU A 24 3.52 8.31 43.64
CA LEU A 24 4.90 8.03 44.05
C LEU A 24 5.49 9.28 44.71
N THR A 25 5.92 9.10 45.95
CA THR A 25 6.32 10.13 46.92
C THR A 25 7.66 10.82 46.59
N ALA A 26 7.56 12.16 46.43
CA ALA A 26 8.40 13.25 46.98
C ALA A 26 9.94 13.28 46.78
N LEU A 27 10.44 14.39 46.18
CA LEU A 27 11.21 15.43 46.91
C LEU A 27 11.53 16.71 46.07
N LYS A 28 10.81 17.80 46.41
CA LYS A 28 11.18 19.24 46.51
C LYS A 28 11.80 20.02 45.33
N ARG A 29 11.02 20.98 44.81
CA ARG A 29 11.34 22.45 44.74
C ARG A 29 10.03 23.29 44.81
N PRO A 30 10.08 24.59 45.21
CA PRO A 30 8.97 25.26 45.91
C PRO A 30 8.17 26.31 45.10
N ALA A 31 6.89 26.50 45.49
CA ALA A 31 6.15 27.73 45.83
C ALA A 31 6.29 28.98 44.90
N LEU A 32 5.25 29.68 44.43
CA LEU A 32 3.93 30.00 44.98
C LEU A 32 3.00 30.49 43.86
N SER A 33 1.71 30.16 43.98
CA SER A 33 0.62 30.61 43.13
C SER A 33 -0.40 31.44 43.92
N LEU A 34 -1.07 32.34 43.22
CA LEU A 34 -2.41 32.89 43.48
C LEU A 34 -2.65 33.73 44.74
N ALA A 35 -2.85 35.03 44.50
CA ALA A 35 -3.92 35.80 45.13
C ALA A 35 -4.50 36.75 44.08
N TRP A 36 -5.79 37.06 44.21
CA TRP A 36 -6.59 38.00 43.40
C TRP A 36 -7.35 37.40 42.21
N LEU A 37 -8.47 36.71 42.51
CA LEU A 37 -9.64 36.78 41.62
C LEU A 37 -10.94 36.58 42.40
N LEU A 38 -11.28 37.57 43.22
CA LEU A 38 -12.63 37.85 43.70
C LEU A 38 -12.68 39.35 43.94
N ILE A 39 -13.71 40.02 43.41
CA ILE A 39 -13.99 41.47 43.36
C ILE A 39 -13.62 42.09 42.00
N LEU A 40 -14.58 42.05 41.06
CA LEU A 40 -15.06 43.19 40.24
C LEU A 40 -16.06 42.68 39.17
N MET A 41 -17.22 42.18 39.63
CA MET A 41 -18.45 42.26 38.82
C MET A 41 -19.18 43.53 39.21
N SER A 42 -18.75 44.65 38.65
CA SER A 42 -19.57 45.86 38.55
C SER A 42 -18.78 46.89 37.74
N LEU A 43 -19.13 47.04 36.48
CA LEU A 43 -19.20 48.30 35.71
C LEU A 43 -19.25 47.89 34.23
N GLY A 44 -20.46 47.99 33.67
CA GLY A 44 -20.69 47.75 32.25
C GLY A 44 -19.90 48.76 31.43
N VAL A 45 -18.99 48.24 30.60
CA VAL A 45 -18.38 48.96 29.50
C VAL A 45 -18.32 47.97 28.34
N GLU A 46 -18.98 48.33 27.25
CA GLU A 46 -18.98 47.60 25.99
C GLU A 46 -17.55 47.53 25.44
N TRP A 47 -17.08 46.32 25.13
CA TRP A 47 -15.82 46.12 24.42
C TRP A 47 -16.09 46.08 22.93
N ILE A 48 -15.56 47.09 22.23
CA ILE A 48 -15.39 47.09 20.78
C ILE A 48 -14.47 45.92 20.43
N ALA A 49 -14.96 45.01 19.58
CA ALA A 49 -14.17 43.93 19.02
C ALA A 49 -13.07 44.50 18.11
N LEU A 50 -11.81 44.23 18.44
CA LEU A 50 -10.70 44.31 17.49
C LEU A 50 -10.56 42.93 16.82
N PRO A 51 -10.42 42.84 15.49
CA PRO A 51 -10.37 41.57 14.79
C PRO A 51 -9.01 40.89 15.04
N ALA A 52 -9.06 39.59 15.32
CA ALA A 52 -7.90 38.71 15.28
C ALA A 52 -7.40 38.64 13.82
N LEU A 53 -6.17 39.10 13.58
CA LEU A 53 -5.43 38.83 12.35
C LEU A 53 -4.67 37.53 12.54
N SER A 54 -5.37 36.41 12.34
CA SER A 54 -4.79 35.12 11.97
C SER A 54 -5.46 34.74 10.65
N GLN A 55 -5.01 35.35 9.55
CA GLN A 55 -5.31 34.80 8.24
C GLN A 55 -4.31 33.68 8.00
N GLU A 56 -4.69 32.47 8.40
CA GLU A 56 -4.29 31.32 7.61
C GLU A 56 -4.70 31.61 6.16
N PRO A 57 -3.81 31.44 5.17
CA PRO A 57 -4.25 31.47 3.78
C PRO A 57 -5.38 30.44 3.66
N PRO A 58 -6.49 30.78 3.00
CA PRO A 58 -7.59 29.84 2.84
C PRO A 58 -7.00 28.62 2.14
N ALA A 59 -6.98 27.48 2.84
CA ALA A 59 -6.88 26.19 2.18
C ALA A 59 -8.02 26.18 1.18
N LEU A 60 -7.68 26.34 -0.10
CA LEU A 60 -8.56 25.97 -1.17
C LEU A 60 -8.67 24.44 -1.04
N HIS A 61 -9.58 23.97 -0.19
CA HIS A 61 -10.10 22.62 -0.29
C HIS A 61 -10.91 22.57 -1.58
N ILE A 62 -10.21 22.58 -2.72
CA ILE A 62 -10.69 21.86 -3.87
C ILE A 62 -10.54 20.40 -3.45
N GLN A 63 -11.56 19.88 -2.76
CA GLN A 63 -11.90 18.48 -2.92
C GLN A 63 -12.11 18.34 -4.42
N GLN A 64 -11.09 17.89 -5.15
CA GLN A 64 -11.33 17.31 -6.44
C GLN A 64 -12.25 16.15 -6.12
N ALA A 65 -13.54 16.31 -6.44
CA ALA A 65 -14.40 15.15 -6.53
C ALA A 65 -13.64 14.18 -7.44
N ALA A 66 -13.32 12.98 -6.95
CA ALA A 66 -12.72 11.94 -7.77
C ALA A 66 -13.45 11.96 -9.12
N SER A 67 -12.70 12.06 -10.22
CA SER A 67 -13.33 12.08 -11.54
C SER A 67 -14.27 10.88 -11.61
N PRO A 68 -15.57 11.10 -11.91
CA PRO A 68 -16.54 10.04 -11.80
C PRO A 68 -16.10 8.87 -12.67
N PRO A 69 -16.34 7.62 -12.24
CA PRO A 69 -15.96 6.48 -13.04
C PRO A 69 -16.59 6.59 -14.43
N TRP A 70 -15.84 6.17 -15.44
CA TRP A 70 -16.24 6.28 -16.83
C TRP A 70 -15.94 4.97 -17.56
N THR A 71 -16.65 4.74 -18.66
CA THR A 71 -16.37 3.63 -19.56
C THR A 71 -15.51 4.14 -20.71
N PRO A 72 -14.22 3.76 -20.80
CA PRO A 72 -13.38 4.11 -21.93
C PRO A 72 -14.00 3.68 -23.26
N PRO A 73 -13.81 4.47 -24.34
CA PRO A 73 -14.30 4.08 -25.65
C PRO A 73 -13.60 2.80 -26.13
N SER A 74 -14.23 2.08 -27.06
CA SER A 74 -13.62 0.94 -27.75
C SER A 74 -13.88 1.05 -29.26
N PRO A 75 -12.83 1.01 -30.10
CA PRO A 75 -11.41 0.87 -29.75
C PRO A 75 -10.85 2.15 -29.12
N ALA A 76 -9.73 2.05 -28.39
CA ALA A 76 -9.04 3.19 -27.79
C ALA A 76 -7.52 3.03 -27.72
N TRP A 77 -6.85 4.18 -27.59
CA TRP A 77 -5.43 4.31 -27.36
C TRP A 77 -5.15 5.23 -26.18
N ARG A 78 -4.20 4.86 -25.34
CA ARG A 78 -3.63 5.74 -24.31
C ARG A 78 -2.49 6.53 -24.92
N VAL A 79 -2.52 7.84 -24.76
CA VAL A 79 -1.52 8.80 -25.23
C VAL A 79 -0.86 9.39 -23.99
N VAL A 80 0.40 9.03 -23.76
CA VAL A 80 1.15 9.38 -22.56
C VAL A 80 1.87 10.73 -22.75
N VAL A 81 1.69 11.64 -21.78
CA VAL A 81 2.15 13.04 -21.83
C VAL A 81 2.89 13.39 -20.54
N SER A 82 4.20 13.60 -20.62
CA SER A 82 5.06 14.01 -19.49
C SER A 82 5.38 15.51 -19.41
N GLY A 83 4.93 16.33 -20.37
CA GLY A 83 5.17 17.78 -20.38
C GLY A 83 3.94 18.61 -20.71
N ASP A 84 3.99 19.89 -20.36
CA ASP A 84 3.01 20.89 -20.83
C ASP A 84 3.36 21.32 -22.26
N GLY A 85 2.41 21.28 -23.19
CA GLY A 85 2.64 21.78 -24.54
C GLY A 85 1.59 21.36 -25.56
N LEU A 86 1.76 21.85 -26.79
CA LEU A 86 0.96 21.40 -27.92
C LEU A 86 1.61 20.15 -28.53
N TYR A 87 0.93 19.02 -28.39
CA TYR A 87 1.36 17.73 -28.90
C TYR A 87 0.87 17.51 -30.33
N GLN A 88 1.70 16.85 -31.14
CA GLN A 88 1.38 16.45 -32.51
C GLN A 88 1.46 14.92 -32.65
N LEU A 89 0.36 14.32 -33.11
CA LEU A 89 0.29 12.90 -33.48
C LEU A 89 0.18 12.83 -34.99
N THR A 90 1.26 12.42 -35.65
CA THR A 90 1.32 12.31 -37.11
C THR A 90 0.65 11.03 -37.61
N TYR A 91 0.37 10.97 -38.91
CA TYR A 91 0.01 9.72 -39.59
C TYR A 91 0.95 8.56 -39.25
N ALA A 92 2.27 8.80 -39.24
CA ALA A 92 3.25 7.76 -38.96
C ALA A 92 3.16 7.26 -37.51
N ASP A 93 2.97 8.15 -36.54
CA ASP A 93 2.83 7.79 -35.12
C ASP A 93 1.58 6.94 -34.89
N LEU A 94 0.45 7.35 -35.48
CA LEU A 94 -0.82 6.65 -35.36
C LEU A 94 -0.78 5.28 -36.07
N GLN A 95 -0.15 5.21 -37.25
CA GLN A 95 0.06 3.95 -37.97
C GLN A 95 0.94 2.99 -37.16
N ALA A 96 2.03 3.49 -36.56
CA ALA A 96 2.92 2.69 -35.71
C ALA A 96 2.21 2.18 -34.45
N ALA A 97 1.29 2.96 -33.89
CA ALA A 97 0.42 2.58 -32.77
C ALA A 97 -0.74 1.64 -33.16
N GLY A 98 -0.87 1.29 -34.45
CA GLY A 98 -1.86 0.35 -34.95
C GLY A 98 -3.25 0.95 -35.23
N LEU A 99 -3.41 2.28 -35.30
CA LEU A 99 -4.66 2.86 -35.80
C LEU A 99 -4.83 2.56 -37.29
N PRO A 100 -6.07 2.30 -37.77
CA PRO A 100 -6.35 2.08 -39.19
C PRO A 100 -6.44 3.41 -39.94
N VAL A 101 -5.34 4.16 -39.97
CA VAL A 101 -5.25 5.52 -40.54
C VAL A 101 -5.70 5.59 -42.00
N ASP A 102 -5.48 4.54 -42.80
CA ASP A 102 -5.89 4.49 -44.21
C ASP A 102 -7.41 4.39 -44.44
N ALA A 103 -8.17 4.01 -43.40
CA ALA A 103 -9.59 3.72 -43.50
C ALA A 103 -10.46 4.56 -42.55
N LEU A 104 -9.85 5.33 -41.64
CA LEU A 104 -10.58 6.15 -40.68
C LEU A 104 -11.03 7.48 -41.30
N ASP A 105 -12.21 7.94 -40.89
CA ASP A 105 -12.68 9.29 -41.17
C ASP A 105 -12.12 10.24 -40.10
N PRO A 106 -11.26 11.21 -40.46
CA PRO A 106 -10.64 12.12 -39.49
C PRO A 106 -11.66 12.93 -38.71
N HIS A 107 -12.87 13.19 -39.25
CA HIS A 107 -13.94 13.90 -38.55
C HIS A 107 -14.36 13.20 -37.25
N THR A 108 -14.19 11.88 -37.18
CA THR A 108 -14.63 11.04 -36.06
C THR A 108 -13.57 10.86 -34.96
N LEU A 109 -12.36 11.40 -35.16
CA LEU A 109 -11.30 11.38 -34.15
C LEU A 109 -11.73 12.18 -32.92
N ARG A 110 -11.61 11.55 -31.76
CA ARG A 110 -12.04 12.05 -30.44
C ARG A 110 -10.95 11.82 -29.42
N MET A 111 -10.77 12.78 -28.52
CA MET A 111 -9.79 12.69 -27.45
C MET A 111 -10.44 13.00 -26.11
N TYR A 112 -10.00 12.33 -25.05
CA TYR A 112 -10.53 12.49 -23.69
C TYR A 112 -9.41 12.62 -22.66
N TYR A 113 -9.66 13.37 -21.60
CA TYR A 113 -8.82 13.41 -20.40
C TYR A 113 -9.74 13.18 -19.20
N GLN A 114 -9.45 12.14 -18.40
CA GLN A 114 -10.30 11.70 -17.28
C GLN A 114 -11.80 11.58 -17.64
N GLY A 115 -12.09 10.98 -18.81
CA GLY A 115 -13.45 10.81 -19.32
C GLY A 115 -14.13 12.06 -19.90
N VAL A 116 -13.50 13.24 -19.79
CA VAL A 116 -14.00 14.48 -20.39
C VAL A 116 -13.45 14.63 -21.80
N ALA A 117 -14.33 14.84 -22.79
CA ALA A 117 -13.91 15.08 -24.17
C ALA A 117 -13.16 16.42 -24.26
N ILE A 118 -11.96 16.41 -24.86
CA ILE A 118 -11.15 17.61 -25.08
C ILE A 118 -11.10 17.96 -26.58
N PRO A 119 -11.00 19.26 -26.92
CA PRO A 119 -10.92 19.68 -28.30
C PRO A 119 -9.56 19.34 -28.92
N ILE A 120 -9.60 18.82 -30.14
CA ILE A 120 -8.42 18.58 -30.98
C ILE A 120 -8.48 19.40 -32.25
N GLN A 121 -7.34 19.72 -32.84
CA GLN A 121 -7.25 20.20 -34.21
C GLN A 121 -6.78 19.06 -35.10
N VAL A 122 -7.44 18.85 -36.25
CA VAL A 122 -7.03 17.84 -37.23
C VAL A 122 -6.64 18.53 -38.52
N THR A 123 -5.36 18.49 -38.88
CA THR A 123 -4.88 19.05 -40.14
C THR A 123 -5.14 18.07 -41.27
N GLY A 124 -5.72 18.55 -42.37
CA GLY A 124 -6.03 17.72 -43.55
C GLY A 124 -7.45 17.15 -43.60
N GLU A 125 -8.24 17.27 -42.53
CA GLU A 125 -9.53 16.56 -42.39
C GLU A 125 -10.59 16.81 -43.47
N GLY A 126 -10.46 17.88 -44.27
CA GLY A 126 -11.52 18.39 -45.15
C GLY A 126 -11.92 17.47 -46.31
N ASP A 127 -11.10 16.48 -46.68
CA ASP A 127 -11.42 15.50 -47.72
C ASP A 127 -11.97 14.17 -47.17
N GLY A 128 -12.08 14.05 -45.84
CA GLY A 128 -12.58 12.87 -45.15
C GLY A 128 -11.61 11.69 -45.16
N ARG A 129 -10.32 11.91 -45.41
CA ARG A 129 -9.25 10.91 -45.30
C ARG A 129 -8.15 11.43 -44.38
N PHE A 130 -7.47 10.50 -43.70
CA PHE A 130 -6.30 10.85 -42.90
C PHE A 130 -5.04 10.43 -43.66
N ASP A 131 -4.49 11.36 -44.42
CA ASP A 131 -3.36 11.14 -45.32
C ASP A 131 -2.01 11.31 -44.61
N ALA A 132 -0.91 10.95 -45.28
CA ALA A 132 0.44 11.02 -44.72
C ALA A 132 0.90 12.44 -44.29
N SER A 133 0.23 13.50 -44.78
CA SER A 133 0.48 14.89 -44.37
C SER A 133 -0.33 15.32 -43.15
N ASP A 134 -1.22 14.47 -42.66
CA ASP A 134 -2.22 14.83 -41.67
C ASP A 134 -1.71 14.55 -40.26
N ALA A 135 -2.30 15.26 -39.31
CA ALA A 135 -1.90 15.21 -37.92
C ALA A 135 -3.05 15.63 -37.01
N ILE A 136 -3.01 15.12 -35.78
CA ILE A 136 -3.83 15.58 -34.68
C ILE A 136 -2.96 16.50 -33.82
N LEU A 137 -3.49 17.66 -33.45
CA LEU A 137 -2.91 18.56 -32.46
C LEU A 137 -3.83 18.66 -31.25
N PHE A 138 -3.28 18.56 -30.04
CA PHE A 138 -3.99 18.81 -28.80
C PHE A 138 -3.04 19.45 -27.78
N TYR A 139 -3.59 20.22 -26.84
CA TYR A 139 -2.81 20.75 -25.73
C TYR A 139 -2.83 19.72 -24.59
N GLY A 140 -1.64 19.23 -24.24
CA GLY A 140 -1.44 18.26 -23.17
C GLY A 140 -0.74 18.92 -21.99
N ARG A 141 -1.12 18.49 -20.79
CA ARG A 141 -0.47 18.83 -19.53
C ARG A 141 -0.08 17.59 -18.75
N SER A 142 1.07 17.63 -18.09
CA SER A 142 1.58 16.55 -17.23
C SER A 142 0.94 16.60 -15.83
N GLN A 143 0.99 15.48 -15.10
CA GLN A 143 0.50 15.46 -13.71
C GLN A 143 1.34 16.34 -12.78
N ASP A 144 2.64 16.43 -13.04
CA ASP A 144 3.53 17.33 -12.29
C ASP A 144 3.09 18.78 -12.41
N ALA A 145 2.86 19.26 -13.63
CA ALA A 145 2.45 20.64 -13.86
C ALA A 145 1.04 20.93 -13.30
N LEU A 146 0.15 19.93 -13.30
CA LEU A 146 -1.18 20.06 -12.68
C LEU A 146 -1.08 20.11 -11.15
N TYR A 147 -0.18 19.33 -10.54
CA TYR A 147 0.05 19.34 -9.09
C TYR A 147 0.67 20.67 -8.64
N GLU A 148 1.67 21.17 -9.37
CA GLU A 148 2.31 22.45 -9.09
C GLU A 148 1.35 23.66 -9.20
N ASP A 149 0.41 23.61 -10.15
CA ASP A 149 -0.65 24.62 -10.27
C ASP A 149 -1.79 24.42 -9.24
N GLY A 150 -1.74 23.37 -8.40
CA GLY A 150 -2.76 23.05 -7.40
C GLY A 150 -4.08 22.56 -7.99
N LEU A 151 -4.05 21.99 -9.20
CA LEU A 151 -5.22 21.45 -9.92
C LEU A 151 -5.50 19.99 -9.60
N VAL A 152 -4.51 19.26 -9.06
CA VAL A 152 -4.64 17.91 -8.50
C VAL A 152 -4.03 17.86 -7.10
N LEU A 153 -4.49 16.93 -6.27
CA LEU A 153 -4.06 16.82 -4.87
C LEU A 153 -2.68 16.19 -4.70
N THR A 154 -2.25 15.34 -5.64
CA THR A 154 -0.98 14.63 -5.56
C THR A 154 -0.50 14.18 -6.93
N ASN A 155 0.82 14.07 -7.09
CA ASN A 155 1.52 13.47 -8.23
C ASN A 155 2.41 12.28 -7.79
N ARG A 156 2.16 11.68 -6.61
CA ARG A 156 3.02 10.62 -6.05
C ARG A 156 3.09 9.35 -6.88
N TYR A 157 2.04 9.03 -7.63
CA TYR A 157 1.97 7.82 -8.45
C TYR A 157 2.67 7.97 -9.80
N THR A 158 2.52 9.13 -10.46
CA THR A 158 3.04 9.39 -11.79
C THR A 158 3.18 10.89 -12.04
N GLY A 159 4.20 11.28 -12.80
CA GLY A 159 4.32 12.64 -13.33
C GLY A 159 3.65 12.84 -14.70
N ALA A 160 3.34 11.74 -15.40
CA ALA A 160 2.71 11.77 -16.72
C ALA A 160 1.19 11.68 -16.62
N SER A 161 0.51 12.36 -17.54
CA SER A 161 -0.93 12.28 -17.78
C SER A 161 -1.24 11.31 -18.91
N ILE A 162 -2.43 10.69 -18.86
CA ILE A 162 -2.94 9.84 -19.93
C ILE A 162 -4.14 10.52 -20.60
N TYR A 163 -4.03 10.67 -21.92
CA TYR A 163 -5.10 11.13 -22.79
C TYR A 163 -5.60 9.95 -23.64
N TRP A 164 -6.90 9.86 -23.86
CA TRP A 164 -7.52 8.73 -24.53
C TRP A 164 -7.94 9.11 -25.94
N LEU A 165 -7.38 8.46 -26.95
CA LEU A 165 -7.71 8.65 -28.36
C LEU A 165 -8.64 7.54 -28.86
N THR A 166 -9.66 7.91 -29.64
CA THR A 166 -10.54 6.97 -30.34
C THR A 166 -11.03 7.55 -31.67
N TYR A 167 -11.71 6.75 -32.48
CA TYR A 167 -12.30 7.15 -33.76
C TYR A 167 -13.65 6.47 -33.98
N GLY A 168 -14.33 6.82 -35.09
CA GLY A 168 -15.61 6.24 -35.49
C GLY A 168 -16.83 6.82 -34.77
N GLY A 169 -18.02 6.47 -35.24
CA GLY A 169 -19.29 6.89 -34.62
C GLY A 169 -19.64 8.35 -34.90
N VAL A 170 -19.36 9.23 -33.94
CA VAL A 170 -19.74 10.65 -33.98
C VAL A 170 -18.54 11.55 -34.22
N ASN A 171 -18.78 12.76 -34.73
CA ASN A 171 -17.73 13.75 -34.90
C ASN A 171 -17.10 14.12 -33.55
N GLY A 172 -15.78 14.29 -33.53
CA GLY A 172 -15.09 14.73 -32.33
C GLY A 172 -15.12 16.24 -32.11
N LEU A 173 -14.82 16.63 -30.88
CA LEU A 173 -14.75 18.03 -30.50
C LEU A 173 -13.54 18.69 -31.17
N ARG A 174 -13.76 19.82 -31.85
CA ARG A 174 -12.71 20.56 -32.55
C ARG A 174 -12.26 21.78 -31.77
N MET A 175 -10.97 22.05 -31.79
CA MET A 175 -10.39 23.26 -31.22
C MET A 175 -10.99 24.49 -31.91
N PRO A 176 -11.68 25.37 -31.16
CA PRO A 176 -12.24 26.57 -31.75
C PRO A 176 -11.14 27.57 -32.10
N SER A 177 -11.47 28.47 -33.01
CA SER A 177 -10.63 29.64 -33.31
C SER A 177 -11.38 30.93 -33.01
N ARG A 178 -10.68 31.94 -32.49
CA ARG A 178 -11.19 33.32 -32.37
C ARG A 178 -10.21 34.32 -32.96
N LEU A 179 -10.70 35.49 -33.36
CA LEU A 179 -9.84 36.61 -33.72
C LEU A 179 -9.24 37.24 -32.46
N GLN A 180 -8.02 37.77 -32.57
CA GLN A 180 -7.47 38.70 -31.58
C GLN A 180 -8.43 39.88 -31.31
N THR A 181 -8.34 40.52 -30.15
CA THR A 181 -9.19 41.68 -29.82
C THR A 181 -8.63 42.98 -30.40
N ALA A 182 -9.34 44.10 -30.19
CA ALA A 182 -8.80 45.42 -30.47
C ALA A 182 -7.61 45.75 -29.55
N SER A 183 -6.72 46.64 -30.00
CA SER A 183 -5.46 47.01 -29.35
C SER A 183 -5.59 47.40 -27.87
N GLY A 184 -4.62 46.99 -27.07
CA GLY A 184 -4.46 47.36 -25.66
C GLY A 184 -3.11 48.01 -25.35
N SER A 185 -2.80 48.16 -24.06
CA SER A 185 -1.48 48.64 -23.59
C SER A 185 -0.37 47.67 -24.01
N ALA A 186 0.82 48.17 -24.36
CA ALA A 186 1.93 47.30 -24.71
C ALA A 186 2.46 46.56 -23.46
N ALA A 187 2.46 45.22 -23.49
CA ALA A 187 3.10 44.41 -22.47
C ALA A 187 4.62 44.41 -22.71
N ALA A 188 5.40 44.76 -21.68
CA ALA A 188 6.86 44.80 -21.77
C ALA A 188 7.52 43.49 -21.30
N ALA A 189 6.91 42.83 -20.31
CA ALA A 189 7.39 41.64 -19.65
C ALA A 189 6.19 40.87 -19.08
N PHE A 190 6.44 39.66 -18.58
CA PHE A 190 5.45 38.84 -17.89
C PHE A 190 6.07 38.14 -16.67
N PRO A 191 5.28 37.81 -15.64
CA PRO A 191 5.76 37.00 -14.53
C PRO A 191 6.02 35.56 -14.97
N HIS A 192 7.27 35.11 -14.86
CA HIS A 192 7.72 33.75 -15.16
C HIS A 192 8.03 33.00 -13.85
N PRO A 193 7.22 32.01 -13.46
CA PRO A 193 7.53 31.12 -12.35
C PRO A 193 8.49 30.01 -12.80
N MET A 194 9.61 29.87 -12.09
CA MET A 194 10.59 28.80 -12.26
C MET A 194 10.68 28.00 -10.96
N ARG A 195 10.08 26.81 -10.94
CA ARG A 195 10.16 25.87 -9.81
C ARG A 195 11.34 24.92 -9.99
N MET A 196 12.03 24.62 -8.90
CA MET A 196 13.19 23.73 -8.85
C MET A 196 13.07 22.77 -7.66
N GLU A 197 13.23 21.49 -7.95
CA GLU A 197 13.01 20.38 -7.03
C GLU A 197 13.76 19.14 -7.57
N ILE A 198 14.28 18.31 -6.67
CA ILE A 198 14.78 16.97 -7.00
C ILE A 198 14.35 16.05 -5.87
N ASN A 199 13.78 14.89 -6.16
CA ASN A 199 13.33 13.96 -5.13
C ASN A 199 14.43 12.94 -4.80
N ARG A 200 14.94 12.96 -3.56
CA ARG A 200 16.03 12.08 -3.11
C ARG A 200 15.78 11.41 -1.76
N TRP A 201 15.19 12.14 -0.81
CA TRP A 201 15.01 11.69 0.57
C TRP A 201 13.53 11.60 0.88
N TYR A 202 13.04 10.38 1.10
CA TYR A 202 11.67 10.17 1.58
C TYR A 202 11.62 10.33 3.11
N GLN A 203 10.64 11.07 3.62
CA GLN A 203 10.35 11.23 5.05
C GLN A 203 8.92 10.77 5.33
N SER A 204 8.75 9.54 5.82
CA SER A 204 7.40 8.98 6.07
C SER A 204 6.56 9.83 7.04
N ALA A 205 7.19 10.41 8.06
CA ALA A 205 6.47 11.17 9.09
C ALA A 205 6.09 12.59 8.65
N TYR A 206 6.75 13.14 7.62
CA TYR A 206 6.67 14.57 7.34
C TYR A 206 6.52 14.87 5.84
N PRO A 207 5.64 15.82 5.47
CA PRO A 207 4.75 16.54 6.38
C PRO A 207 3.66 15.60 6.94
N GLU A 208 3.12 15.91 8.11
CA GLU A 208 2.02 15.15 8.73
C GLU A 208 0.67 15.44 8.02
N GLN A 209 0.65 15.33 6.68
CA GLN A 209 -0.52 15.55 5.83
C GLN A 209 -0.64 14.46 4.75
N ASP A 210 -1.82 13.83 4.64
CA ASP A 210 -2.09 12.86 3.57
C ASP A 210 -1.95 13.54 2.20
N TYR A 211 -1.56 12.75 1.19
CA TYR A 211 -1.36 13.18 -0.21
C TYR A 211 -0.24 14.18 -0.45
N ALA A 212 0.39 14.69 0.60
CA ALA A 212 1.50 15.62 0.49
C ALA A 212 2.72 14.96 -0.16
N ASP A 213 3.68 15.81 -0.54
CA ASP A 213 4.99 15.37 -0.99
C ASP A 213 5.88 15.07 0.21
N HIS A 214 6.26 13.81 0.34
CA HIS A 214 7.17 13.29 1.37
C HIS A 214 8.60 13.15 0.85
N TRP A 215 8.86 13.54 -0.40
CA TRP A 215 10.19 13.56 -0.97
C TRP A 215 10.85 14.92 -0.80
N TYR A 216 12.15 14.90 -0.55
CA TYR A 216 12.96 16.09 -0.33
C TYR A 216 14.25 16.03 -1.14
N TRP A 217 14.76 17.20 -1.49
CA TRP A 217 15.97 17.34 -2.30
C TRP A 217 17.24 17.06 -1.52
N GLU A 218 17.54 17.84 -0.50
CA GLU A 218 18.84 17.74 0.16
C GLU A 218 18.76 18.12 1.63
N MET A 219 19.46 17.36 2.47
CA MET A 219 19.66 17.69 3.87
C MET A 219 20.80 18.70 3.99
N ILE A 220 20.52 19.88 4.55
CA ILE A 220 21.53 20.83 4.99
C ILE A 220 21.79 20.58 6.47
N ARG A 221 23.07 20.49 6.86
CA ARG A 221 23.50 20.25 8.24
C ARG A 221 24.61 21.20 8.66
N ALA A 222 24.38 21.97 9.72
CA ALA A 222 25.38 22.78 10.40
C ALA A 222 25.91 22.03 11.64
N LEU A 223 27.18 21.64 11.67
CA LEU A 223 27.78 20.87 12.77
C LEU A 223 28.54 21.77 13.73
N GLY A 224 28.05 21.93 14.97
CA GLY A 224 28.70 22.71 16.02
C GLY A 224 28.10 24.10 16.20
N VAL A 225 28.28 24.66 17.41
CA VAL A 225 27.77 25.99 17.79
C VAL A 225 28.45 27.08 16.95
N ASN A 226 27.63 28.02 16.46
CA ASN A 226 28.01 29.13 15.57
C ASN A 226 28.65 28.66 14.25
N GLN A 227 28.37 27.43 13.82
CA GLN A 227 28.76 26.93 12.50
C GLN A 227 27.61 27.12 11.50
N VAL A 228 27.94 27.09 10.22
CA VAL A 228 26.99 27.25 9.11
C VAL A 228 27.04 26.01 8.23
N GLY A 229 25.87 25.42 7.98
CA GLY A 229 25.66 24.43 6.92
C GLY A 229 25.11 25.13 5.69
N ALA A 230 25.55 24.77 4.48
CA ALA A 230 25.11 25.44 3.28
C ALA A 230 25.11 24.52 2.05
N THR A 231 24.14 24.73 1.17
CA THR A 231 24.09 24.15 -0.19
C THR A 231 23.83 25.28 -1.20
N SER A 232 24.33 25.11 -2.43
CA SER A 232 24.13 26.05 -3.52
C SER A 232 23.44 25.34 -4.69
N TYR A 233 22.45 26.01 -5.26
CA TYR A 233 21.63 25.50 -6.35
C TYR A 233 21.82 26.40 -7.56
N ASP A 234 22.37 25.82 -8.63
CA ASP A 234 22.63 26.54 -9.87
C ASP A 234 21.44 26.39 -10.82
N PHE A 235 21.06 27.48 -11.47
CA PHE A 235 19.97 27.53 -12.43
C PHE A 235 20.25 28.54 -13.54
N GLN A 236 19.49 28.47 -14.63
CA GLN A 236 19.63 29.38 -15.78
C GLN A 236 18.42 30.32 -15.84
N VAL A 237 18.70 31.59 -16.09
CA VAL A 237 17.69 32.61 -16.37
C VAL A 237 17.97 33.17 -17.76
N GLN A 238 16.92 33.42 -18.52
CA GLN A 238 17.03 34.00 -19.85
C GLN A 238 16.11 35.20 -20.00
N ASN A 239 16.38 36.01 -21.02
CA ASN A 239 15.51 37.08 -21.51
C ASN A 239 15.12 38.14 -20.47
N LEU A 240 16.03 38.45 -19.53
CA LEU A 240 15.77 39.45 -18.49
C LEU A 240 15.45 40.83 -19.10
N PRO A 241 14.24 41.38 -18.87
CA PRO A 241 13.87 42.68 -19.39
C PRO A 241 14.63 43.80 -18.68
N ALA A 242 14.97 44.86 -19.41
CA ALA A 242 15.51 46.06 -18.81
C ALA A 242 14.42 46.79 -17.99
N GLY A 243 14.75 47.17 -16.75
CA GLY A 243 13.86 47.91 -15.86
C GLY A 243 14.09 47.59 -14.39
N ASP A 244 13.42 48.35 -13.52
CA ASP A 244 13.42 48.09 -12.08
C ASP A 244 12.28 47.13 -11.75
N TYR A 245 12.58 45.84 -11.74
CA TYR A 245 11.65 44.77 -11.40
C TYR A 245 11.98 44.12 -10.07
N THR A 246 10.97 43.48 -9.48
CA THR A 246 11.10 42.69 -8.25
C THR A 246 10.94 41.22 -8.60
N ALA A 247 11.85 40.40 -8.12
CA ALA A 247 11.73 38.95 -8.14
C ALA A 247 11.23 38.45 -6.78
N THR A 248 10.46 37.37 -6.81
CA THR A 248 9.93 36.69 -5.62
C THR A 248 10.53 35.30 -5.53
N LEU A 249 11.10 34.95 -4.38
CA LEU A 249 11.59 33.60 -4.09
C LEU A 249 10.72 32.99 -3.00
N THR A 250 10.11 31.85 -3.29
CA THR A 250 9.49 30.97 -2.31
C THR A 250 10.38 29.75 -2.12
N ILE A 251 10.65 29.35 -0.88
CA ILE A 251 11.39 28.12 -0.55
C ILE A 251 10.61 27.35 0.50
N THR A 252 10.60 26.03 0.36
CA THR A 252 10.04 25.12 1.34
C THR A 252 11.11 24.20 1.91
N LEU A 253 11.04 24.00 3.22
CA LEU A 253 11.97 23.19 3.99
C LEU A 253 11.21 22.35 5.02
N LEU A 254 11.85 21.30 5.51
CA LEU A 254 11.44 20.56 6.70
C LEU A 254 12.53 20.69 7.76
N GLY A 255 12.20 21.24 8.94
CA GLY A 255 13.08 21.17 10.10
C GLY A 255 13.35 19.72 10.50
N HIS A 256 14.59 19.39 10.88
CA HIS A 256 14.96 18.00 11.19
C HIS A 256 15.82 17.88 12.45
N ASN A 257 15.45 18.64 13.48
CA ASN A 257 15.85 18.47 14.88
C ASN A 257 15.10 19.47 15.76
N THR A 258 15.11 19.23 17.07
CA THR A 258 14.42 20.10 18.03
C THR A 258 15.02 21.51 18.12
N GLY A 259 14.19 22.49 18.50
CA GLY A 259 14.55 23.89 18.67
C GLY A 259 14.50 24.73 17.40
N ALA A 260 14.74 26.04 17.53
CA ALA A 260 14.64 27.01 16.43
C ALA A 260 15.72 26.82 15.35
N HIS A 261 15.33 27.00 14.10
CA HIS A 261 16.19 27.01 12.92
C HIS A 261 16.38 28.45 12.42
N HIS A 262 17.55 28.72 11.82
CA HIS A 262 17.88 30.03 11.27
C HIS A 262 18.28 29.90 9.80
N LEU A 263 17.37 30.35 8.92
CA LEU A 263 17.57 30.35 7.48
C LEU A 263 18.16 31.67 6.99
N ARG A 264 19.21 31.56 6.18
CA ARG A 264 19.75 32.66 5.39
C ARG A 264 19.78 32.27 3.91
N LEU A 265 19.35 33.20 3.06
CA LEU A 265 19.32 33.02 1.61
C LEU A 265 20.17 34.09 0.93
N SER A 266 20.98 33.67 -0.03
CA SER A 266 21.75 34.59 -0.89
C SER A 266 21.53 34.28 -2.37
N MET A 267 21.28 35.31 -3.16
CA MET A 267 21.19 35.23 -4.62
C MET A 267 22.46 35.81 -5.23
N ASN A 268 23.18 35.03 -6.04
CA ASN A 268 24.44 35.44 -6.69
C ASN A 268 25.44 36.11 -5.72
N GLY A 269 25.55 35.56 -4.50
CA GLY A 269 26.45 36.04 -3.45
C GLY A 269 25.95 37.25 -2.65
N VAL A 270 24.76 37.78 -2.94
CA VAL A 270 24.11 38.87 -2.18
C VAL A 270 23.03 38.29 -1.30
N GLN A 271 23.10 38.54 0.02
CA GLN A 271 22.09 38.11 0.97
C GLN A 271 20.76 38.81 0.69
N ILE A 272 19.70 38.01 0.46
CA ILE A 272 18.33 38.48 0.19
C ILE A 272 17.39 38.19 1.36
N TRP A 273 17.78 37.30 2.29
CA TRP A 273 16.99 36.93 3.45
C TRP A 273 17.87 36.46 4.59
N ASP A 274 17.44 36.73 5.83
CA ASP A 274 18.11 36.31 7.07
C ASP A 274 17.04 36.31 8.17
N ASP A 275 16.58 35.11 8.54
CA ASP A 275 15.50 34.95 9.52
C ASP A 275 15.91 34.00 10.65
N PRO A 276 16.35 34.54 11.81
CA PRO A 276 16.83 33.76 12.94
C PRO A 276 15.76 33.04 13.76
N ASN A 277 14.46 33.29 13.50
CA ASN A 277 13.37 32.68 14.27
C ASN A 277 12.24 32.19 13.35
N SER A 278 12.58 31.75 12.14
CA SER A 278 11.62 31.49 11.09
C SER A 278 10.73 30.26 11.37
N TRP A 279 11.31 29.18 11.92
CA TRP A 279 10.60 27.96 12.32
C TRP A 279 11.38 27.16 13.37
N SER A 280 10.75 26.14 13.96
CA SER A 280 11.36 25.28 14.98
C SER A 280 10.87 23.84 14.86
N GLU A 281 11.57 22.91 15.51
CA GLU A 281 11.17 21.50 15.60
C GLU A 281 11.09 20.82 14.20
N TYR A 282 10.35 19.72 14.12
CA TYR A 282 10.12 18.97 12.88
C TYR A 282 8.98 19.58 12.04
N GLU A 283 9.03 20.89 11.82
CA GLU A 283 7.97 21.61 11.12
C GLU A 283 8.26 21.75 9.61
N TYR A 284 7.23 21.53 8.80
CA TYR A 284 7.23 21.95 7.40
C TYR A 284 7.12 23.47 7.34
N TYR A 285 8.11 24.10 6.70
CA TYR A 285 8.26 25.55 6.67
C TYR A 285 8.26 26.08 5.24
N SER A 286 7.48 27.13 4.99
CA SER A 286 7.43 27.85 3.71
C SER A 286 7.73 29.33 3.95
N ALA A 287 8.77 29.83 3.27
CA ALA A 287 9.14 31.23 3.31
C ALA A 287 8.97 31.85 1.92
N THR A 288 8.47 33.08 1.86
CA THR A 288 8.45 33.88 0.63
C THR A 288 9.11 35.23 0.89
N THR A 289 10.06 35.59 0.03
CA THR A 289 10.75 36.87 0.08
C THR A 289 10.81 37.51 -1.31
N THR A 290 11.03 38.82 -1.34
CA THR A 290 11.19 39.60 -2.56
C THR A 290 12.53 40.32 -2.58
N PHE A 291 13.16 40.41 -3.74
CA PHE A 291 14.42 41.12 -3.93
C PHE A 291 14.48 41.84 -5.29
N SER A 292 15.43 42.76 -5.44
CA SER A 292 15.64 43.45 -6.72
C SER A 292 16.03 42.43 -7.79
N GLN A 293 15.26 42.35 -8.88
CA GLN A 293 15.55 41.45 -10.00
C GLN A 293 16.93 41.71 -10.62
N SER A 294 17.50 42.90 -10.44
CA SER A 294 18.87 43.23 -10.85
C SER A 294 19.96 42.36 -10.22
N LEU A 295 19.64 41.54 -9.20
CA LEU A 295 20.54 40.54 -8.65
C LEU A 295 20.62 39.28 -9.52
N LEU A 296 19.62 39.03 -10.38
CA LEU A 296 19.68 37.99 -11.40
C LEU A 296 20.55 38.46 -12.58
N GLN A 297 21.21 37.51 -13.22
CA GLN A 297 22.01 37.75 -14.43
C GLN A 297 21.53 36.85 -15.57
N GLU A 298 21.69 37.31 -16.81
CA GLU A 298 21.44 36.49 -17.99
C GLU A 298 22.38 35.27 -17.97
N GLY A 299 21.83 34.08 -18.16
CA GLY A 299 22.53 32.81 -18.04
C GLY A 299 22.57 32.27 -16.61
N ALA A 300 23.75 31.89 -16.13
CA ALA A 300 23.90 31.13 -14.90
C ALA A 300 23.65 31.98 -13.65
N ASN A 301 22.85 31.47 -12.72
CA ASN A 301 22.57 32.07 -11.42
C ASN A 301 22.72 31.01 -10.33
N THR A 302 22.94 31.45 -9.10
CA THR A 302 23.10 30.56 -7.94
C THR A 302 22.26 31.06 -6.76
N LEU A 303 21.41 30.19 -6.23
CA LEU A 303 20.77 30.35 -4.93
C LEU A 303 21.60 29.61 -3.88
N ARG A 304 22.07 30.32 -2.85
CA ARG A 304 22.74 29.72 -1.70
C ARG A 304 21.81 29.71 -0.50
N VAL A 305 21.57 28.51 0.04
CA VAL A 305 20.71 28.25 1.20
C VAL A 305 21.60 27.88 2.38
N GLU A 306 21.45 28.58 3.50
CA GLU A 306 22.28 28.38 4.69
C GLU A 306 21.43 28.14 5.93
N LEU A 307 21.83 27.16 6.75
CA LEU A 307 21.41 27.01 8.14
C LEU A 307 22.51 27.55 9.06
N VAL A 308 22.17 28.56 9.86
CA VAL A 308 23.10 29.21 10.78
C VAL A 308 22.85 28.71 12.20
N ASN A 309 23.75 27.89 12.74
CA ASN A 309 23.55 27.33 14.09
C ASN A 309 24.02 28.29 15.19
N ASP A 310 23.41 29.48 15.28
CA ASP A 310 23.67 30.48 16.33
C ASP A 310 22.71 30.35 17.53
N THR A 311 21.84 29.34 17.53
CA THR A 311 20.90 29.01 18.62
C THR A 311 21.54 28.15 19.74
N GLY A 312 22.83 27.83 19.62
CA GLY A 312 23.59 27.12 20.65
C GLY A 312 23.44 25.60 20.63
N LYS A 313 22.90 25.02 19.55
CA LYS A 313 22.70 23.57 19.39
C LYS A 313 24.00 22.86 19.02
N ALA A 314 24.11 21.57 19.31
CA ALA A 314 25.25 20.75 18.87
C ALA A 314 25.30 20.63 17.34
N TYR A 315 24.14 20.66 16.69
CA TYR A 315 23.98 20.74 15.25
C TYR A 315 22.62 21.36 14.91
N ASP A 316 22.47 21.82 13.67
CA ASP A 316 21.20 22.23 13.08
C ASP A 316 20.99 21.55 11.71
N GLN A 317 19.77 21.10 11.42
CA GLN A 317 19.42 20.31 10.25
C GLN A 317 18.05 20.66 9.69
N ALA A 318 17.97 20.70 8.37
CA ALA A 318 16.72 20.80 7.64
C ALA A 318 16.86 20.15 6.27
N TYR A 319 15.77 19.61 5.75
CA TYR A 319 15.68 19.19 4.35
C TYR A 319 15.14 20.35 3.52
N VAL A 320 15.79 20.65 2.40
CA VAL A 320 15.20 21.49 1.35
C VAL A 320 14.26 20.61 0.55
N ASN A 321 13.01 21.04 0.37
CA ASN A 321 12.06 20.37 -0.51
C ASN A 321 12.21 20.96 -1.92
N TRP A 322 11.61 22.13 -2.15
CA TRP A 322 11.69 22.87 -3.41
C TRP A 322 11.83 24.37 -3.19
N PHE A 323 12.21 25.08 -4.26
CA PHE A 323 12.07 26.54 -4.32
C PHE A 323 11.55 27.01 -5.67
N GLN A 324 10.80 28.10 -5.66
CA GLN A 324 10.24 28.75 -6.84
C GLN A 324 10.71 30.20 -6.92
N LEU A 325 11.38 30.54 -8.01
CA LEU A 325 11.73 31.90 -8.37
C LEU A 325 10.70 32.43 -9.37
N THR A 326 9.97 33.47 -9.02
CA THR A 326 9.12 34.22 -9.96
C THR A 326 9.77 35.55 -10.28
N TYR A 327 10.13 35.77 -11.54
CA TYR A 327 10.75 37.01 -12.02
C TYR A 327 10.02 37.54 -13.25
N GLN A 328 10.27 38.78 -13.63
CA GLN A 328 9.75 39.34 -14.89
C GLN A 328 10.64 38.88 -16.04
N ASP A 329 10.06 38.21 -17.01
CA ASP A 329 10.73 37.72 -18.21
C ASP A 329 10.26 38.50 -19.45
N GLY A 330 11.14 38.62 -20.44
CA GLY A 330 10.88 39.27 -21.70
C GLY A 330 9.99 38.41 -22.60
N LEU A 331 9.17 39.05 -23.44
CA LEU A 331 8.36 38.36 -24.45
C LEU A 331 9.25 37.88 -25.63
N MET A 332 10.05 36.85 -25.39
CA MET A 332 10.97 36.25 -26.37
C MET A 332 10.80 34.74 -26.37
N ALA A 333 10.60 34.16 -27.55
CA ALA A 333 10.54 32.71 -27.70
C ALA A 333 11.92 32.08 -27.57
N GLU A 334 11.97 30.95 -26.88
CA GLU A 334 13.13 30.08 -26.74
C GLU A 334 12.84 28.75 -27.43
N GLY A 335 13.76 28.26 -28.27
CA GLY A 335 13.50 27.02 -29.00
C GLY A 335 12.20 27.04 -29.82
N ASP A 336 11.84 28.20 -30.40
CA ASP A 336 10.61 28.40 -31.18
C ASP A 336 9.27 28.28 -30.41
N HIS A 337 9.28 28.41 -29.09
CA HIS A 337 8.06 28.51 -28.29
C HIS A 337 8.16 29.55 -27.15
N LEU A 338 7.01 30.05 -26.73
CA LEU A 338 6.84 30.81 -25.49
C LEU A 338 5.49 30.47 -24.85
N ASP A 339 5.53 30.03 -23.60
CA ASP A 339 4.39 29.94 -22.70
C ASP A 339 4.47 31.08 -21.70
N PHE A 340 3.42 31.89 -21.60
CA PHE A 340 3.41 33.03 -20.69
C PHE A 340 2.02 33.35 -20.16
N ARG A 341 1.99 33.95 -18.97
CA ARG A 341 0.78 34.47 -18.36
C ARG A 341 0.66 35.97 -18.59
N ALA A 342 -0.57 36.46 -18.74
CA ALA A 342 -0.83 37.89 -18.76
C ALA A 342 -0.37 38.52 -17.42
N PRO A 343 0.24 39.71 -17.43
CA PRO A 343 0.73 40.36 -16.22
C PRO A 343 -0.41 40.71 -15.24
N GLU A 344 -1.54 41.15 -15.77
CA GLU A 344 -2.77 41.44 -15.04
C GLU A 344 -3.97 41.45 -16.00
N ALA A 345 -5.19 41.40 -15.45
CA ALA A 345 -6.40 41.55 -16.26
C ALA A 345 -6.44 42.91 -16.96
N GLY A 346 -6.73 42.91 -18.27
CA GLY A 346 -6.85 44.12 -19.06
C GLY A 346 -6.60 43.89 -20.55
N PRO A 347 -6.90 44.91 -21.38
CA PRO A 347 -6.53 44.88 -22.79
C PRO A 347 -5.02 45.08 -22.94
N TRP A 348 -4.34 44.07 -23.47
CA TRP A 348 -2.90 44.08 -23.73
C TRP A 348 -2.59 43.86 -25.20
N THR A 349 -1.49 44.45 -25.65
CA THR A 349 -0.83 44.13 -26.91
C THR A 349 0.51 43.47 -26.58
N TYR A 350 0.69 42.24 -27.03
CA TYR A 350 1.90 41.45 -26.84
C TYR A 350 2.73 41.46 -28.12
N ARG A 351 4.05 41.60 -27.97
CA ARG A 351 5.01 41.53 -29.07
C ARG A 351 6.09 40.51 -28.71
N VAL A 352 5.88 39.28 -29.17
CA VAL A 352 6.70 38.11 -28.85
C VAL A 352 7.76 37.93 -29.94
N GLY A 353 9.02 38.18 -29.60
CA GLY A 353 10.17 38.01 -30.51
C GLY A 353 10.73 36.59 -30.51
N GLY A 354 11.85 36.37 -31.21
CA GLY A 354 12.72 35.20 -30.99
C GLY A 354 12.46 33.99 -31.88
N PHE A 355 11.36 33.97 -32.64
CA PHE A 355 11.03 32.83 -33.50
C PHE A 355 11.99 32.73 -34.70
N SER A 356 12.48 31.53 -34.97
CA SER A 356 13.33 31.21 -36.12
C SER A 356 12.52 31.08 -37.42
N GLN A 357 11.21 30.83 -37.32
CA GLN A 357 10.28 30.68 -38.46
C GLN A 357 9.07 31.61 -38.36
N ASN A 358 8.49 31.97 -39.51
CA ASN A 358 7.31 32.83 -39.58
C ASN A 358 5.98 32.06 -39.53
N ALA A 359 6.01 30.74 -39.46
CA ALA A 359 4.83 29.90 -39.27
C ALA A 359 4.51 29.80 -37.76
N ILE A 360 4.05 30.90 -37.16
CA ILE A 360 3.79 30.97 -35.71
C ILE A 360 2.30 30.78 -35.46
N ALA A 361 1.94 29.82 -34.61
CA ALA A 361 0.59 29.63 -34.10
C ALA A 361 0.48 30.18 -32.67
N LEU A 362 -0.70 30.70 -32.31
CA LEU A 362 -0.99 31.25 -31.00
C LEU A 362 -2.26 30.60 -30.44
N TYR A 363 -2.20 30.19 -29.18
CA TYR A 363 -3.31 29.58 -28.47
C TYR A 363 -3.52 30.28 -27.12
N ASP A 364 -4.79 30.46 -26.78
CA ASP A 364 -5.24 30.70 -25.40
C ASP A 364 -5.40 29.33 -24.73
N ILE A 365 -4.57 29.09 -23.72
CA ILE A 365 -4.49 27.85 -22.95
C ILE A 365 -4.86 28.09 -21.47
N SER A 366 -5.62 29.16 -21.21
CA SER A 366 -6.07 29.50 -19.85
C SER A 366 -6.93 28.39 -19.24
N ASP A 367 -7.77 27.76 -20.06
CA ASP A 367 -8.43 26.49 -19.76
C ASP A 367 -7.78 25.40 -20.64
N PHE A 368 -6.98 24.54 -20.02
CA PHE A 368 -6.26 23.50 -20.76
C PHE A 368 -7.18 22.40 -21.32
N LEU A 369 -8.40 22.27 -20.79
CA LEU A 369 -9.43 21.36 -21.31
C LEU A 369 -10.21 21.99 -22.47
N ALA A 370 -10.09 23.31 -22.68
CA ALA A 370 -10.75 24.04 -23.75
C ALA A 370 -9.84 25.08 -24.44
N PRO A 371 -8.66 24.67 -24.96
CA PRO A 371 -7.76 25.58 -25.67
C PRO A 371 -8.43 26.21 -26.90
N VAL A 372 -8.10 27.47 -27.18
CA VAL A 372 -8.64 28.23 -28.32
C VAL A 372 -7.50 28.78 -29.17
N GLN A 373 -7.54 28.54 -30.48
CA GLN A 373 -6.58 29.16 -31.40
C GLN A 373 -6.91 30.64 -31.60
N ILE A 374 -5.92 31.52 -31.40
CA ILE A 374 -6.05 32.96 -31.69
C ILE A 374 -5.54 33.23 -33.10
N THR A 375 -6.36 33.91 -33.90
CA THR A 375 -6.12 34.21 -35.32
C THR A 375 -6.13 35.71 -35.59
N GLY A 376 -5.73 36.10 -36.80
CA GLY A 376 -5.66 37.50 -37.21
C GLY A 376 -4.46 38.25 -36.64
N THR A 377 -3.47 37.54 -36.08
CA THR A 377 -2.20 38.08 -35.58
C THR A 377 -1.32 38.61 -36.71
N SER A 378 -0.32 39.42 -36.38
CA SER A 378 0.65 39.93 -37.36
C SER A 378 2.05 39.41 -37.07
N ILE A 379 2.76 38.99 -38.12
CA ILE A 379 4.12 38.48 -38.03
C ILE A 379 5.04 39.41 -38.84
N GLU A 380 6.08 39.90 -38.19
CA GLU A 380 7.04 40.86 -38.77
C GLU A 380 8.46 40.32 -38.70
N GLY A 381 9.36 40.93 -39.49
CA GLY A 381 10.79 40.61 -39.51
C GLY A 381 11.23 39.73 -40.69
N ALA A 382 12.54 39.56 -40.83
CA ALA A 382 13.18 38.70 -41.84
C ALA A 382 13.99 37.55 -41.18
N GLY A 383 13.69 37.25 -39.90
CA GLY A 383 14.44 36.31 -39.05
C GLY A 383 15.44 37.02 -38.12
N PRO A 384 15.33 36.88 -36.78
CA PRO A 384 14.21 36.27 -36.05
C PRO A 384 12.89 37.02 -36.31
N TYR A 385 11.78 36.29 -36.24
CA TYR A 385 10.43 36.80 -36.45
C TYR A 385 9.80 37.26 -35.14
N THR A 386 8.82 38.16 -35.25
CA THR A 386 8.08 38.69 -34.11
C THR A 386 6.58 38.53 -34.35
N LEU A 387 5.90 37.86 -33.43
CA LEU A 387 4.45 37.75 -33.36
C LEU A 387 3.90 38.95 -32.59
N THR A 388 2.92 39.66 -33.15
CA THR A 388 2.16 40.70 -32.45
C THR A 388 0.68 40.37 -32.44
N PHE A 389 0.06 40.45 -31.27
CA PHE A 389 -1.38 40.29 -31.08
C PHE A 389 -1.90 41.11 -29.90
N ALA A 390 -3.20 41.38 -29.88
CA ALA A 390 -3.89 42.00 -28.75
C ALA A 390 -4.97 41.09 -28.18
N ASP A 391 -5.14 41.12 -26.86
CA ASP A 391 -6.20 40.38 -26.19
C ASP A 391 -6.71 41.10 -24.95
N ALA A 392 -7.97 40.85 -24.60
CA ALA A 392 -8.57 41.30 -23.35
C ALA A 392 -8.34 40.23 -22.26
N SER A 393 -7.10 40.14 -21.79
CA SER A 393 -6.66 39.15 -20.82
C SER A 393 -7.45 39.25 -19.52
N MET A 394 -7.83 38.09 -18.98
CA MET A 394 -8.35 37.95 -17.63
C MET A 394 -7.19 37.70 -16.66
N ASN A 395 -7.46 37.75 -15.34
CA ASN A 395 -6.48 37.27 -14.37
C ASN A 395 -6.19 35.79 -14.66
N GLN A 396 -4.91 35.44 -14.70
CA GLN A 396 -4.41 34.10 -15.03
C GLN A 396 -4.51 33.68 -16.51
N SER A 397 -4.88 34.58 -17.43
CA SER A 397 -4.80 34.26 -18.87
C SER A 397 -3.42 33.72 -19.24
N ARG A 398 -3.36 32.56 -19.88
CA ARG A 398 -2.11 31.87 -20.28
C ARG A 398 -2.13 31.67 -21.80
N TYR A 399 -1.03 32.01 -22.45
CA TYR A 399 -0.91 31.95 -23.90
C TYR A 399 0.28 31.07 -24.28
N LEU A 400 0.10 30.28 -25.34
CA LEU A 400 1.17 29.49 -25.94
C LEU A 400 1.36 29.95 -27.39
N ALA A 401 2.54 30.49 -27.68
CA ALA A 401 2.96 30.85 -29.03
C ALA A 401 4.10 29.93 -29.46
N LEU A 402 3.96 29.25 -30.60
CA LEU A 402 4.97 28.31 -31.07
C LEU A 402 4.97 28.11 -32.59
N THR A 403 6.10 27.66 -33.12
CA THR A 403 6.18 27.16 -34.51
C THR A 403 5.90 25.64 -34.56
N PRO A 404 5.62 25.06 -35.74
CA PRO A 404 5.50 23.61 -35.89
C PRO A 404 6.69 22.81 -35.37
N ALA A 405 7.91 23.37 -35.40
CA ALA A 405 9.12 22.68 -34.96
C ALA A 405 9.20 22.51 -33.43
N ALA A 406 8.43 23.29 -32.66
CA ALA A 406 8.40 23.24 -31.21
C ALA A 406 7.21 22.45 -30.64
N ARG A 407 6.43 21.77 -31.51
CA ARG A 407 5.37 20.85 -31.07
C ARG A 407 5.99 19.60 -30.47
N LEU A 408 5.38 19.09 -29.40
CA LEU A 408 5.85 17.90 -28.70
C LEU A 408 5.32 16.63 -29.38
N SER A 409 6.04 15.53 -29.21
CA SER A 409 5.53 14.17 -29.49
C SER A 409 5.17 13.51 -28.16
N PRO A 410 4.09 12.70 -28.10
CA PRO A 410 3.76 11.98 -26.88
C PRO A 410 4.85 10.95 -26.56
N ASP A 411 5.00 10.60 -25.29
CA ASP A 411 5.99 9.60 -24.87
C ASP A 411 5.64 8.22 -25.41
N ALA A 412 4.33 7.92 -25.49
CA ALA A 412 3.80 6.69 -26.06
C ALA A 412 2.37 6.89 -26.58
N ILE A 413 2.00 6.07 -27.57
CA ILE A 413 0.63 5.88 -28.05
C ILE A 413 0.36 4.38 -28.06
N GLU A 414 -0.44 3.93 -27.10
CA GLU A 414 -0.58 2.50 -26.81
C GLU A 414 -2.01 2.02 -27.09
N PRO A 415 -2.20 0.99 -27.93
CA PRO A 415 -3.51 0.39 -28.10
C PRO A 415 -3.99 -0.26 -26.80
N VAL A 416 -5.24 0.02 -26.43
CA VAL A 416 -5.87 -0.59 -25.25
C VAL A 416 -6.32 -1.99 -25.63
N THR A 417 -5.62 -2.99 -25.10
CA THR A 417 -5.92 -4.41 -25.31
C THR A 417 -6.20 -5.06 -23.95
N PRO A 418 -7.46 -5.12 -23.50
CA PRO A 418 -7.80 -5.68 -22.21
C PRO A 418 -7.36 -7.14 -22.10
N LEU A 419 -6.73 -7.50 -20.97
CA LEU A 419 -6.52 -8.89 -20.61
C LEU A 419 -7.87 -9.53 -20.30
N THR A 420 -8.09 -10.75 -20.79
CA THR A 420 -9.36 -11.46 -20.62
C THR A 420 -9.13 -12.92 -20.25
N SER A 421 -10.04 -13.45 -19.45
CA SER A 421 -10.11 -14.84 -19.04
C SER A 421 -11.58 -15.26 -18.87
N ALA A 422 -11.83 -16.51 -18.48
CA ALA A 422 -13.18 -16.96 -18.12
C ALA A 422 -13.75 -16.26 -16.86
N PHE A 423 -12.91 -15.58 -16.09
CA PHE A 423 -13.25 -14.91 -14.83
C PHE A 423 -13.25 -13.39 -14.93
N THR A 424 -12.94 -12.82 -16.10
CA THR A 424 -12.76 -11.37 -16.24
C THR A 424 -14.08 -10.69 -16.61
N PRO A 425 -14.58 -9.72 -15.80
CA PRO A 425 -15.72 -8.90 -16.19
C PRO A 425 -15.40 -8.05 -17.42
N GLY A 426 -16.39 -7.81 -18.28
CA GLY A 426 -16.19 -7.00 -19.48
C GLY A 426 -16.12 -5.49 -19.22
N ASP A 427 -16.99 -4.98 -18.34
CA ASP A 427 -17.05 -3.59 -17.90
C ASP A 427 -17.24 -3.60 -16.38
N LEU A 428 -16.33 -2.97 -15.61
CA LEU A 428 -16.39 -2.99 -14.14
C LEU A 428 -17.58 -2.19 -13.60
N LEU A 429 -18.12 -1.26 -14.40
CA LEU A 429 -19.32 -0.48 -14.08
C LEU A 429 -20.64 -1.20 -14.41
N ASP A 430 -20.60 -2.42 -14.94
CA ASP A 430 -21.83 -3.19 -15.13
C ASP A 430 -22.34 -3.71 -13.78
N THR A 431 -23.50 -3.19 -13.36
CA THR A 431 -24.20 -3.62 -12.14
C THR A 431 -24.64 -5.09 -12.16
N ALA A 432 -24.67 -5.73 -13.34
CA ALA A 432 -24.96 -7.16 -13.48
C ALA A 432 -23.77 -8.05 -13.10
N ASN A 433 -22.56 -7.49 -12.93
CA ASN A 433 -21.41 -8.22 -12.41
C ASN A 433 -21.72 -8.82 -11.03
N ARG A 434 -21.03 -9.92 -10.69
CA ARG A 434 -21.12 -10.58 -9.39
C ARG A 434 -19.81 -11.29 -9.07
N ALA A 435 -19.32 -11.14 -7.84
CA ALA A 435 -18.19 -11.89 -7.33
C ALA A 435 -18.33 -12.09 -5.82
N ASP A 436 -17.87 -13.24 -5.33
CA ASP A 436 -17.61 -13.49 -3.91
C ASP A 436 -16.12 -13.25 -3.60
N TYR A 437 -15.24 -13.47 -4.59
CA TYR A 437 -13.78 -13.29 -4.53
C TYR A 437 -13.29 -12.44 -5.71
N ILE A 438 -12.60 -11.34 -5.40
CA ILE A 438 -11.97 -10.45 -6.39
C ILE A 438 -10.45 -10.64 -6.32
N LEU A 439 -9.85 -11.00 -7.46
CA LEU A 439 -8.40 -11.07 -7.63
C LEU A 439 -7.95 -9.90 -8.53
N ILE A 440 -7.15 -9.00 -7.98
CA ILE A 440 -6.59 -7.86 -8.70
C ILE A 440 -5.11 -8.13 -8.93
N THR A 441 -4.64 -8.02 -10.17
CA THR A 441 -3.24 -8.31 -10.50
C THR A 441 -2.69 -7.37 -11.57
N HIS A 442 -1.36 -7.24 -11.64
CA HIS A 442 -0.69 -6.62 -12.76
C HIS A 442 -0.55 -7.61 -13.94
N ALA A 443 -0.50 -7.10 -15.17
CA ALA A 443 -0.38 -7.89 -16.40
C ALA A 443 0.77 -8.93 -16.37
N ASP A 444 1.89 -8.59 -15.73
CA ASP A 444 3.06 -9.46 -15.62
C ASP A 444 2.81 -10.75 -14.80
N PHE A 445 1.77 -10.76 -13.96
CA PHE A 445 1.42 -11.92 -13.13
C PHE A 445 0.10 -12.58 -13.57
N TRP A 446 -0.44 -12.17 -14.73
CA TRP A 446 -1.76 -12.59 -15.21
C TRP A 446 -1.91 -14.12 -15.30
N ASP A 447 -0.89 -14.84 -15.76
CA ASP A 447 -0.95 -16.29 -15.91
C ASP A 447 -1.08 -17.01 -14.56
N GLU A 448 -0.34 -16.57 -13.54
CA GLU A 448 -0.42 -17.13 -12.19
C GLU A 448 -1.72 -16.70 -11.49
N ALA A 449 -2.20 -15.49 -11.75
CA ALA A 449 -3.50 -15.03 -11.28
C ALA A 449 -4.65 -15.89 -11.86
N GLN A 450 -4.58 -16.27 -13.13
CA GLN A 450 -5.56 -17.17 -13.75
C GLN A 450 -5.56 -18.55 -13.09
N ARG A 451 -4.38 -19.08 -12.72
CA ARG A 451 -4.27 -20.36 -11.99
C ARG A 451 -4.93 -20.27 -10.62
N LEU A 452 -4.69 -19.20 -9.87
CA LEU A 452 -5.32 -18.99 -8.57
C LEU A 452 -6.85 -18.76 -8.70
N ALA A 453 -7.28 -17.97 -9.67
CA ALA A 453 -8.70 -17.76 -9.97
C ALA A 453 -9.41 -19.08 -10.30
N GLN A 454 -8.78 -19.93 -11.12
CA GLN A 454 -9.30 -21.26 -11.44
C GLN A 454 -9.41 -22.16 -10.21
N HIS A 455 -8.42 -22.12 -9.32
CA HIS A 455 -8.47 -22.83 -8.04
C HIS A 455 -9.63 -22.34 -7.16
N ARG A 456 -9.78 -21.02 -7.02
CA ARG A 456 -10.85 -20.39 -6.21
C ARG A 456 -12.25 -20.59 -6.79
N SER A 457 -12.37 -20.83 -8.08
CA SER A 457 -13.67 -21.04 -8.74
C SER A 457 -14.43 -22.29 -8.28
N SER A 458 -13.79 -23.22 -7.57
CA SER A 458 -14.47 -24.36 -6.93
C SER A 458 -15.33 -23.92 -5.74
N ASP A 459 -14.95 -22.81 -5.10
CA ASP A 459 -15.50 -22.36 -3.82
C ASP A 459 -16.29 -21.05 -3.97
N PHE A 460 -15.93 -20.21 -4.94
CA PHE A 460 -16.40 -18.83 -5.06
C PHE A 460 -16.77 -18.45 -6.50
N THR A 461 -17.63 -17.45 -6.63
CA THR A 461 -17.75 -16.68 -7.87
C THR A 461 -16.57 -15.72 -7.95
N VAL A 462 -15.69 -15.92 -8.93
CA VAL A 462 -14.42 -15.19 -9.04
C VAL A 462 -14.49 -14.10 -10.09
N ALA A 463 -14.00 -12.91 -9.76
CA ALA A 463 -13.63 -11.88 -10.72
C ALA A 463 -12.11 -11.72 -10.74
N LEU A 464 -11.48 -11.96 -11.90
CA LEU A 464 -10.05 -11.69 -12.13
C LEU A 464 -9.90 -10.40 -12.95
N ILE A 465 -9.20 -9.43 -12.39
CA ILE A 465 -9.12 -8.07 -12.91
C ILE A 465 -7.67 -7.64 -13.04
N ASP A 466 -7.31 -7.15 -14.23
CA ASP A 466 -6.06 -6.43 -14.45
C ASP A 466 -6.18 -5.05 -13.79
N VAL A 467 -5.23 -4.69 -12.94
CA VAL A 467 -5.24 -3.42 -12.22
C VAL A 467 -5.27 -2.22 -13.17
N GLN A 468 -4.73 -2.35 -14.38
CA GLN A 468 -4.83 -1.29 -15.38
C GLN A 468 -6.28 -1.02 -15.79
N ALA A 469 -7.14 -2.03 -15.88
CA ALA A 469 -8.56 -1.84 -16.21
C ALA A 469 -9.30 -1.03 -15.12
N ILE A 470 -8.86 -1.15 -13.86
CA ILE A 470 -9.35 -0.31 -12.77
C ILE A 470 -8.90 1.13 -12.98
N TYR A 471 -7.60 1.37 -13.22
CA TYR A 471 -7.08 2.71 -13.47
C TYR A 471 -7.79 3.37 -14.65
N ASP A 472 -8.00 2.62 -15.74
CA ASP A 472 -8.67 3.08 -16.94
C ASP A 472 -10.07 3.63 -16.63
N GLN A 473 -10.88 2.93 -15.84
CA GLN A 473 -12.27 3.33 -15.53
C GLN A 473 -12.42 4.28 -14.34
N PHE A 474 -11.52 4.24 -13.35
CA PHE A 474 -11.65 4.96 -12.08
C PHE A 474 -10.66 6.11 -11.90
N ASN A 475 -9.62 6.22 -12.72
CA ASN A 475 -8.64 7.32 -12.65
C ASN A 475 -8.07 7.74 -14.03
N GLY A 476 -8.86 7.55 -15.09
CA GLY A 476 -8.47 7.99 -16.44
C GLY A 476 -7.21 7.31 -17.00
N GLY A 477 -6.88 6.11 -16.52
CA GLY A 477 -5.74 5.29 -16.93
C GLY A 477 -4.50 5.43 -16.04
N MET A 478 -4.47 6.38 -15.11
CA MET A 478 -3.30 6.65 -14.27
C MET A 478 -3.31 5.80 -13.00
N MET A 479 -2.14 5.26 -12.64
CA MET A 479 -1.97 4.49 -11.40
C MET A 479 -2.46 5.28 -10.18
N SER A 480 -3.23 4.64 -9.31
CA SER A 480 -3.72 5.23 -8.06
C SER A 480 -4.24 4.14 -7.12
N ALA A 481 -3.90 4.23 -5.84
CA ALA A 481 -4.48 3.37 -4.82
C ALA A 481 -5.97 3.71 -4.58
N GLU A 482 -6.32 5.00 -4.67
CA GLU A 482 -7.71 5.47 -4.55
C GLU A 482 -8.59 4.86 -5.64
N ALA A 483 -8.08 4.69 -6.86
CA ALA A 483 -8.83 4.03 -7.94
C ALA A 483 -9.20 2.58 -7.58
N ILE A 484 -8.30 1.85 -6.92
CA ILE A 484 -8.54 0.48 -6.44
C ILE A 484 -9.60 0.49 -5.34
N ARG A 485 -9.47 1.39 -4.35
CA ARG A 485 -10.48 1.57 -3.29
C ARG A 485 -11.86 1.91 -3.88
N ASP A 486 -11.91 2.87 -4.80
CA ASP A 486 -13.14 3.36 -5.40
C ASP A 486 -13.82 2.29 -6.27
N PHE A 487 -13.03 1.47 -6.97
CA PHE A 487 -13.53 0.27 -7.64
C PHE A 487 -14.12 -0.74 -6.65
N LEU A 488 -13.41 -1.06 -5.57
CA LEU A 488 -13.87 -2.01 -4.57
C LEU A 488 -15.15 -1.53 -3.87
N ALA A 489 -15.23 -0.23 -3.55
CA ALA A 489 -16.42 0.42 -3.03
C ALA A 489 -17.60 0.35 -4.03
N TYR A 490 -17.33 0.59 -5.32
CA TYR A 490 -18.33 0.46 -6.37
C TYR A 490 -18.86 -0.98 -6.48
N ALA A 491 -17.96 -1.97 -6.53
CA ALA A 491 -18.32 -3.38 -6.61
C ALA A 491 -19.15 -3.81 -5.40
N TYR A 492 -18.74 -3.42 -4.18
CA TYR A 492 -19.47 -3.71 -2.94
C TYR A 492 -20.89 -3.12 -2.95
N ALA A 493 -21.05 -1.89 -3.43
CA ALA A 493 -22.33 -1.18 -3.39
C ALA A 493 -23.29 -1.51 -4.56
N HIS A 494 -22.75 -1.85 -5.74
CA HIS A 494 -23.51 -1.83 -6.99
C HIS A 494 -23.54 -3.14 -7.78
N TRP A 495 -22.61 -4.07 -7.54
CA TRP A 495 -22.68 -5.39 -8.18
C TRP A 495 -23.83 -6.22 -7.61
N THR A 496 -24.25 -7.22 -8.38
CA THR A 496 -25.36 -8.10 -8.01
C THR A 496 -25.04 -8.88 -6.73
N PRO A 497 -25.87 -8.78 -5.66
CA PRO A 497 -25.61 -9.44 -4.39
C PRO A 497 -25.46 -10.98 -4.45
N PRO A 498 -24.79 -11.61 -3.46
CA PRO A 498 -24.12 -11.00 -2.31
C PRO A 498 -22.94 -10.11 -2.72
N ALA A 499 -22.64 -9.11 -1.89
CA ALA A 499 -21.45 -8.29 -2.07
C ALA A 499 -20.17 -9.14 -1.97
N PRO A 500 -19.07 -8.73 -2.63
CA PRO A 500 -17.80 -9.44 -2.54
C PRO A 500 -17.33 -9.55 -1.08
N GLN A 501 -16.69 -10.67 -0.75
CA GLN A 501 -16.23 -10.97 0.61
C GLN A 501 -14.72 -10.96 0.75
N PHE A 502 -14.02 -11.32 -0.33
CA PHE A 502 -12.57 -11.48 -0.34
C PHE A 502 -11.96 -10.70 -1.49
N VAL A 503 -10.85 -10.02 -1.20
CA VAL A 503 -9.99 -9.34 -2.15
C VAL A 503 -8.57 -9.88 -2.00
N THR A 504 -7.95 -10.29 -3.09
CA THR A 504 -6.51 -10.60 -3.10
C THR A 504 -5.81 -9.76 -4.14
N LEU A 505 -4.73 -9.10 -3.74
CA LEU A 505 -3.86 -8.32 -4.61
C LEU A 505 -2.66 -9.20 -4.97
N LEU A 506 -2.40 -9.46 -6.25
CA LEU A 506 -1.20 -10.17 -6.71
C LEU A 506 -0.27 -9.18 -7.43
N GLY A 507 0.75 -8.75 -6.69
CA GLY A 507 1.75 -7.77 -7.09
C GLY A 507 2.25 -6.97 -5.90
N ASP A 508 3.55 -6.72 -5.87
CA ASP A 508 4.17 -5.88 -4.85
C ASP A 508 4.00 -4.38 -5.12
N GLY A 509 4.34 -3.53 -4.14
CA GLY A 509 4.34 -2.09 -4.29
C GLY A 509 5.27 -1.38 -3.31
N SER A 510 5.62 -0.14 -3.62
CA SER A 510 6.58 0.64 -2.83
C SER A 510 6.08 2.06 -2.56
N TYR A 511 6.65 2.74 -1.55
CA TYR A 511 6.52 4.18 -1.41
C TYR A 511 7.26 4.98 -2.51
N ASP A 512 8.24 4.37 -3.20
CA ASP A 512 8.92 4.96 -4.34
C ASP A 512 8.23 4.62 -5.67
N MET A 513 6.97 5.03 -5.79
CA MET A 513 6.12 4.74 -6.95
C MET A 513 6.63 5.35 -8.26
N ARG A 514 7.53 6.34 -8.16
CA ARG A 514 8.14 7.05 -9.30
C ARG A 514 9.58 6.62 -9.59
N GLY A 515 10.12 5.68 -8.81
CA GLY A 515 11.46 5.13 -9.03
C GLY A 515 12.59 6.15 -8.83
N TYR A 516 12.43 7.15 -7.96
CA TYR A 516 13.44 8.18 -7.69
C TYR A 516 14.75 7.58 -7.16
N SER A 517 14.69 6.42 -6.49
CA SER A 517 15.85 5.73 -5.93
C SER A 517 16.31 4.52 -6.75
N ASN A 518 15.83 4.37 -8.01
CA ASN A 518 16.08 3.21 -8.89
C ASN A 518 15.70 1.86 -8.25
N THR A 519 14.46 1.80 -7.79
CA THR A 519 13.89 0.72 -7.00
C THR A 519 13.14 -0.28 -7.89
N PHE A 520 12.61 -1.37 -7.31
CA PHE A 520 11.77 -2.29 -8.08
C PHE A 520 10.46 -1.62 -8.51
N ALA A 521 9.83 -2.12 -9.56
CA ALA A 521 8.60 -1.55 -10.10
C ALA A 521 7.44 -1.69 -9.09
N THR A 522 6.65 -0.62 -8.92
CA THR A 522 5.36 -0.75 -8.22
C THR A 522 4.35 -1.41 -9.16
N TYR A 523 3.97 -2.66 -8.86
CA TYR A 523 2.97 -3.40 -9.64
C TYR A 523 1.55 -3.08 -9.20
N ILE A 524 1.32 -3.02 -7.88
CA ILE A 524 0.07 -2.56 -7.27
C ILE A 524 0.43 -1.61 -6.11
N PRO A 525 0.10 -0.31 -6.19
CA PRO A 525 0.52 0.66 -5.18
C PRO A 525 -0.05 0.28 -3.80
N PRO A 526 0.75 0.40 -2.72
CA PRO A 526 0.19 0.37 -1.36
C PRO A 526 -0.77 1.54 -1.14
N PHE A 527 -1.75 1.36 -0.26
CA PHE A 527 -2.53 2.49 0.24
C PHE A 527 -1.72 3.20 1.32
N LEU A 528 -0.92 4.21 0.95
CA LEU A 528 -0.13 4.98 1.92
C LEU A 528 -1.01 6.00 2.64
N ALA A 529 -0.97 5.98 3.98
CA ALA A 529 -1.71 6.92 4.81
C ALA A 529 -0.98 7.19 6.14
N LEU A 530 -1.25 8.36 6.73
CA LEU A 530 -0.76 8.75 8.07
C LEU A 530 -1.54 8.03 9.18
N VAL A 531 -1.34 6.71 9.27
CA VAL A 531 -2.05 5.85 10.23
C VAL A 531 -1.19 5.45 11.43
N ASP A 532 0.12 5.68 11.35
CA ASP A 532 1.06 5.34 12.41
C ASP A 532 1.49 6.60 13.19
N PRO A 533 1.25 6.68 14.51
CA PRO A 533 1.59 7.86 15.30
C PRO A 533 3.09 8.20 15.42
N VAL A 534 3.98 7.28 15.06
CA VAL A 534 5.44 7.44 15.19
C VAL A 534 6.10 7.50 13.82
N LEU A 535 5.73 6.57 12.92
CA LEU A 535 6.25 6.53 11.56
C LEU A 535 5.58 7.54 10.62
N GLY A 536 4.36 7.96 10.94
CA GLY A 536 3.47 8.70 10.06
C GLY A 536 2.96 7.82 8.93
N GLU A 537 3.44 8.08 7.72
CA GLU A 537 2.93 7.45 6.49
C GLU A 537 3.45 6.02 6.36
N THR A 538 2.54 5.07 6.24
CA THR A 538 2.86 3.66 6.01
C THR A 538 1.76 2.98 5.19
N ALA A 539 2.04 1.80 4.66
CA ALA A 539 1.06 1.02 3.91
C ALA A 539 -0.09 0.57 4.83
N ALA A 540 -1.31 0.94 4.46
CA ALA A 540 -2.54 0.68 5.20
C ALA A 540 -3.56 0.01 4.26
N ASP A 541 -3.22 -1.18 3.74
CA ASP A 541 -4.06 -1.89 2.77
C ASP A 541 -5.48 -2.20 3.30
N ASN A 542 -5.69 -2.12 4.63
CA ASN A 542 -7.01 -2.09 5.26
C ASN A 542 -7.95 -1.05 4.61
N ARG A 543 -7.43 0.11 4.23
CA ARG A 543 -8.17 1.23 3.61
C ARG A 543 -8.71 0.94 2.22
N PHE A 544 -8.22 -0.09 1.52
CA PHE A 544 -8.84 -0.52 0.27
C PHE A 544 -10.25 -1.08 0.47
N VAL A 545 -10.54 -1.61 1.67
CA VAL A 545 -11.75 -2.38 1.97
C VAL A 545 -12.57 -1.83 3.14
N THR A 546 -12.18 -0.69 3.70
CA THR A 546 -13.00 0.12 4.62
C THR A 546 -13.90 1.04 3.81
N ILE A 547 -15.18 0.67 3.65
CA ILE A 547 -16.11 1.23 2.66
C ILE A 547 -17.37 1.78 3.32
N GLU A 548 -18.03 0.98 4.16
CA GLU A 548 -19.30 1.31 4.82
C GLU A 548 -19.08 1.56 6.31
N GLY A 549 -19.85 2.50 6.86
CA GLY A 549 -19.67 2.93 8.24
C GLY A 549 -18.52 3.93 8.33
N ASN A 550 -18.74 5.04 9.06
CA ASN A 550 -17.67 6.00 9.31
C ASN A 550 -16.80 5.47 10.46
N ASP A 551 -16.09 4.37 10.20
CA ASP A 551 -15.27 3.61 11.15
C ASP A 551 -14.07 2.97 10.42
N PRO A 552 -13.05 2.46 11.14
CA PRO A 552 -11.80 1.98 10.55
C PRO A 552 -11.87 0.50 10.14
N LEU A 553 -13.04 -0.14 10.21
CA LEU A 553 -13.15 -1.59 10.07
C LEU A 553 -13.27 -1.99 8.60
N PRO A 554 -12.67 -3.12 8.21
CA PRO A 554 -12.80 -3.60 6.83
C PRO A 554 -14.15 -4.30 6.60
N ASP A 555 -14.83 -3.97 5.49
CA ASP A 555 -16.07 -4.61 5.03
C ASP A 555 -15.83 -5.89 4.20
N MET A 556 -14.60 -6.04 3.69
CA MET A 556 -14.13 -7.21 2.97
C MET A 556 -12.80 -7.69 3.54
N ALA A 557 -12.54 -8.99 3.47
CA ALA A 557 -11.24 -9.53 3.82
C ALA A 557 -10.23 -9.27 2.69
N ILE A 558 -9.07 -8.67 3.01
CA ILE A 558 -8.02 -8.37 2.04
C ILE A 558 -6.71 -9.09 2.36
N GLY A 559 -6.00 -9.52 1.32
CA GLY A 559 -4.65 -10.06 1.39
C GLY A 559 -3.83 -9.66 0.16
N ARG A 560 -2.50 -9.69 0.28
CA ARG A 560 -1.55 -9.36 -0.78
C ARG A 560 -0.56 -10.50 -0.98
N LEU A 561 -0.37 -10.91 -2.23
CA LEU A 561 0.73 -11.74 -2.69
C LEU A 561 1.77 -10.80 -3.29
N PRO A 562 2.79 -10.36 -2.52
CA PRO A 562 3.70 -9.31 -2.95
C PRO A 562 4.73 -9.90 -3.93
N ALA A 563 4.38 -10.08 -5.20
CA ALA A 563 5.31 -10.62 -6.20
C ALA A 563 6.08 -9.48 -6.89
N ASN A 564 7.40 -9.64 -7.01
CA ASN A 564 8.27 -8.79 -7.82
C ASN A 564 8.68 -9.42 -9.16
N SER A 565 8.33 -10.70 -9.36
CA SER A 565 8.56 -11.44 -10.61
C SER A 565 7.51 -12.53 -10.84
N PRO A 566 7.31 -12.99 -12.08
CA PRO A 566 6.44 -14.14 -12.36
C PRO A 566 6.81 -15.40 -11.58
N ASP A 567 8.10 -15.65 -11.33
CA ASP A 567 8.57 -16.80 -10.56
C ASP A 567 8.15 -16.74 -9.08
N GLU A 568 8.18 -15.55 -8.47
CA GLU A 568 7.68 -15.33 -7.10
C GLU A 568 6.16 -15.47 -7.02
N ALA A 569 5.43 -14.94 -8.01
CA ALA A 569 3.99 -15.13 -8.12
C ALA A 569 3.64 -16.63 -8.21
N GLN A 570 4.37 -17.37 -9.07
CA GLN A 570 4.21 -18.81 -9.22
C GLN A 570 4.50 -19.53 -7.89
N ALA A 571 5.59 -19.19 -7.20
CA ALA A 571 5.96 -19.81 -5.94
C ALA A 571 4.86 -19.65 -4.87
N MET A 572 4.30 -18.45 -4.73
CA MET A 572 3.20 -18.20 -3.79
C MET A 572 1.92 -18.95 -4.17
N VAL A 573 1.50 -18.90 -5.44
CA VAL A 573 0.31 -19.60 -5.94
C VAL A 573 0.46 -21.12 -5.78
N ASP A 574 1.63 -21.67 -6.10
CA ASP A 574 1.93 -23.10 -5.93
C ASP A 574 1.83 -23.51 -4.45
N LYS A 575 2.33 -22.70 -3.51
CA LYS A 575 2.22 -22.96 -2.07
C LYS A 575 0.78 -22.97 -1.59
N ILE A 576 -0.03 -21.99 -2.01
CA ILE A 576 -1.46 -21.90 -1.66
C ILE A 576 -2.21 -23.14 -2.15
N ILE A 577 -2.08 -23.47 -3.44
CA ILE A 577 -2.78 -24.62 -4.04
C ILE A 577 -2.31 -25.91 -3.36
N THR A 578 -1.00 -26.09 -3.19
CA THR A 578 -0.43 -27.29 -2.56
C THR A 578 -0.90 -27.46 -1.11
N TYR A 579 -0.91 -26.39 -0.33
CA TYR A 579 -1.40 -26.40 1.05
C TYR A 579 -2.85 -26.86 1.12
N GLU A 580 -3.70 -26.39 0.22
CA GLU A 580 -5.13 -26.73 0.25
C GLU A 580 -5.43 -28.11 -0.34
N THR A 581 -4.75 -28.53 -1.40
CA THR A 581 -5.08 -29.77 -2.13
C THR A 581 -4.24 -30.97 -1.75
N SER A 582 -3.00 -30.76 -1.32
CA SER A 582 -1.97 -31.81 -1.25
C SER A 582 -1.34 -31.97 0.14
N CYS A 583 -1.48 -30.98 1.02
CA CYS A 583 -1.07 -31.12 2.41
C CYS A 583 -2.21 -31.77 3.24
N PRO A 584 -2.03 -33.04 3.69
CA PRO A 584 -3.04 -33.71 4.50
C PRO A 584 -3.08 -33.14 5.92
N CYS A 585 -4.26 -33.18 6.54
CA CYS A 585 -4.37 -32.99 7.98
C CYS A 585 -3.53 -34.03 8.72
N GLY A 586 -2.85 -33.63 9.78
CA GLY A 586 -1.92 -34.47 10.53
C GLY A 586 -1.44 -33.80 11.81
N LEU A 587 -0.40 -34.33 12.45
CA LEU A 587 0.10 -33.77 13.72
C LEU A 587 0.49 -32.29 13.59
N TRP A 588 1.11 -31.91 12.47
CA TRP A 588 1.50 -30.53 12.19
C TRP A 588 0.33 -29.53 12.30
N SER A 589 -0.89 -29.92 11.87
CA SER A 589 -2.06 -29.05 11.87
C SER A 589 -2.69 -28.88 13.26
N TYR A 590 -2.25 -29.68 14.24
CA TYR A 590 -2.57 -29.55 15.66
C TYR A 590 -1.39 -29.01 16.46
N GLN A 591 -0.28 -28.66 15.81
CA GLN A 591 0.89 -28.05 16.46
C GLN A 591 0.85 -26.54 16.28
N THR A 592 1.13 -25.81 17.35
CA THR A 592 1.35 -24.36 17.35
C THR A 592 2.70 -24.09 18.01
N ILE A 593 3.43 -23.10 17.50
CA ILE A 593 4.72 -22.69 18.05
C ILE A 593 4.59 -21.23 18.48
N PHE A 594 4.87 -20.95 19.74
CA PHE A 594 4.90 -19.62 20.31
C PHE A 594 6.35 -19.22 20.56
N VAL A 595 6.75 -18.12 19.96
CA VAL A 595 8.10 -17.58 20.00
C VAL A 595 8.04 -16.22 20.69
N ALA A 596 8.95 -15.95 21.61
CA ALA A 596 8.99 -14.67 22.30
C ALA A 596 10.41 -14.13 22.36
N ASP A 597 10.52 -12.83 22.13
CA ASP A 597 11.72 -12.03 22.40
C ASP A 597 11.99 -11.96 23.90
N ASP A 598 13.20 -11.52 24.25
CA ASP A 598 13.64 -11.43 25.63
C ASP A 598 13.01 -10.22 26.38
N LEU A 599 13.52 -9.87 27.56
CA LEU A 599 12.98 -8.72 28.32
C LEU A 599 13.83 -7.44 28.15
N GLU A 600 14.85 -7.47 27.29
CA GLU A 600 15.71 -6.34 26.99
C GLU A 600 15.05 -5.40 25.95
N GLY A 601 15.59 -4.18 25.80
CA GLY A 601 15.08 -3.19 24.84
C GLY A 601 13.76 -2.49 25.20
N GLY A 602 12.93 -3.04 26.09
CA GLY A 602 11.64 -2.46 26.51
C GLY A 602 10.44 -3.16 25.87
N GLY A 603 9.33 -2.45 25.62
CA GLY A 603 8.17 -3.01 24.88
C GLY A 603 7.18 -3.86 25.69
N GLY A 604 7.59 -4.49 26.80
CA GLY A 604 6.67 -5.21 27.69
C GLY A 604 7.32 -6.44 28.33
N ASN A 605 6.49 -7.35 28.85
CA ASN A 605 6.93 -8.71 29.19
C ASN A 605 6.40 -9.64 28.08
N PHE A 606 7.21 -9.90 27.06
CA PHE A 606 6.78 -10.68 25.90
C PHE A 606 6.47 -12.14 26.25
N TYR A 607 7.17 -12.73 27.24
CA TYR A 607 6.83 -14.05 27.75
C TYR A 607 5.40 -14.08 28.31
N ASP A 608 5.04 -13.09 29.13
CA ASP A 608 3.68 -13.01 29.69
C ASP A 608 2.63 -12.78 28.61
N LEU A 609 2.91 -11.98 27.57
CA LEU A 609 1.98 -11.73 26.47
C LEU A 609 1.77 -13.00 25.64
N SER A 610 2.86 -13.68 25.27
CA SER A 610 2.81 -14.98 24.59
C SER A 610 2.05 -16.03 25.43
N ASP A 611 2.34 -16.13 26.73
CA ASP A 611 1.67 -17.07 27.65
C ASP A 611 0.18 -16.78 27.81
N ARG A 612 -0.25 -15.50 27.77
CA ARG A 612 -1.68 -15.15 27.82
C ARG A 612 -2.46 -15.70 26.65
N VAL A 613 -1.85 -15.82 25.48
CA VAL A 613 -2.50 -16.40 24.30
C VAL A 613 -2.35 -17.91 24.30
N ALA A 614 -1.13 -18.42 24.52
CA ALA A 614 -0.82 -19.84 24.48
C ALA A 614 -1.58 -20.66 25.55
N ASP A 615 -1.69 -20.12 26.77
CA ASP A 615 -2.28 -20.83 27.92
C ASP A 615 -3.54 -20.18 28.49
N GLY A 616 -3.84 -18.95 28.11
CA GLY A 616 -4.89 -18.14 28.74
C GLY A 616 -6.30 -18.37 28.20
N TYR A 617 -7.22 -17.60 28.79
CA TYR A 617 -8.66 -17.70 28.58
C TYR A 617 -9.25 -16.33 28.32
N ASP A 618 -10.32 -16.28 27.53
CA ASP A 618 -11.07 -15.06 27.24
C ASP A 618 -12.05 -14.69 28.37
N ASP A 619 -12.49 -15.68 29.14
CA ASP A 619 -13.51 -15.54 30.17
C ASP A 619 -12.99 -15.77 31.62
N PRO A 620 -11.91 -15.13 32.08
CA PRO A 620 -11.49 -15.29 33.47
C PRO A 620 -12.55 -14.67 34.42
N PRO A 621 -12.84 -15.31 35.58
CA PRO A 621 -12.20 -16.50 36.11
C PRO A 621 -12.92 -17.82 35.77
N THR A 622 -13.95 -17.81 34.91
CA THR A 622 -14.68 -19.04 34.57
C THR A 622 -13.84 -20.01 33.76
N ASN A 623 -12.86 -19.49 32.98
CA ASN A 623 -11.86 -20.25 32.25
C ASN A 623 -12.48 -21.38 31.42
N THR A 624 -13.56 -21.07 30.70
CA THR A 624 -14.26 -22.01 29.83
C THR A 624 -13.88 -21.85 28.36
N LEU A 625 -13.32 -20.70 27.98
CA LEU A 625 -12.93 -20.36 26.62
C LEU A 625 -11.42 -20.14 26.54
N LYS A 626 -10.66 -21.23 26.38
CA LYS A 626 -9.20 -21.18 26.23
C LYS A 626 -8.84 -20.73 24.82
N TYR A 627 -7.98 -19.72 24.65
CA TYR A 627 -7.65 -19.19 23.32
C TYR A 627 -7.14 -20.29 22.37
N VAL A 628 -6.14 -21.06 22.81
CA VAL A 628 -5.68 -22.26 22.11
C VAL A 628 -6.29 -23.50 22.78
N PRO A 629 -7.19 -24.25 22.12
CA PRO A 629 -7.84 -25.43 22.71
C PRO A 629 -6.85 -26.52 23.11
N GLU A 630 -7.21 -27.34 24.11
CA GLU A 630 -6.36 -28.45 24.60
C GLU A 630 -6.07 -29.54 23.54
N THR A 631 -6.82 -29.56 22.44
CA THR A 631 -6.57 -30.44 21.30
C THR A 631 -5.32 -30.06 20.51
N TYR A 632 -4.82 -28.83 20.67
CA TYR A 632 -3.59 -28.35 20.04
C TYR A 632 -2.39 -28.50 20.99
N GLN A 633 -1.27 -28.93 20.44
CA GLN A 633 0.02 -28.95 21.12
C GLN A 633 0.69 -27.58 20.96
N VAL A 634 1.06 -26.99 22.09
CA VAL A 634 1.76 -25.71 22.18
C VAL A 634 3.23 -25.98 22.47
N GLU A 635 4.11 -25.58 21.56
CA GLU A 635 5.56 -25.47 21.80
C GLU A 635 5.91 -24.01 22.10
N LYS A 636 6.82 -23.78 23.06
CA LYS A 636 7.30 -22.44 23.43
C LYS A 636 8.81 -22.34 23.23
N ILE A 637 9.23 -21.31 22.51
CA ILE A 637 10.62 -21.00 22.17
C ILE A 637 10.86 -19.53 22.55
N TYR A 638 11.23 -19.29 23.80
CA TYR A 638 11.39 -17.96 24.36
C TYR A 638 12.88 -17.65 24.55
N LEU A 639 13.32 -16.58 23.89
CA LEU A 639 14.68 -16.07 23.98
C LEU A 639 15.04 -15.77 25.43
N GLY A 640 16.23 -16.14 25.90
CA GLY A 640 16.67 -15.93 27.28
C GLY A 640 15.92 -16.73 28.38
N LEU A 641 14.92 -17.55 28.02
CA LEU A 641 14.16 -18.37 28.99
C LEU A 641 14.21 -19.87 28.67
N THR A 642 13.81 -20.27 27.45
CA THR A 642 13.90 -21.67 27.01
C THR A 642 15.17 -21.94 26.24
N CYS A 643 15.79 -20.91 25.66
CA CYS A 643 17.12 -20.93 25.07
C CYS A 643 18.00 -19.86 25.75
N ASP A 644 19.27 -20.18 26.05
CA ASP A 644 20.14 -19.36 26.89
C ASP A 644 21.16 -18.52 26.08
N GLU A 645 21.03 -17.19 26.12
CA GLU A 645 21.91 -16.26 25.39
C GLU A 645 23.29 -16.08 26.04
N ASP A 646 23.42 -16.31 27.34
CA ASP A 646 24.68 -16.11 28.09
C ASP A 646 25.73 -17.18 27.74
N ASN A 647 25.38 -18.14 26.89
CA ASN A 647 26.25 -19.22 26.46
C ASN A 647 26.58 -19.10 24.96
N PRO A 648 27.81 -18.69 24.59
CA PRO A 648 28.23 -18.57 23.19
C PRO A 648 28.20 -19.89 22.39
N ALA A 649 28.09 -21.05 23.04
CA ALA A 649 27.89 -22.34 22.37
C ALA A 649 26.40 -22.63 22.06
N ILE A 650 25.49 -21.75 22.49
CA ILE A 650 24.03 -21.87 22.51
C ILE A 650 23.35 -20.63 21.88
N ALA A 651 24.09 -19.59 21.49
CA ALA A 651 23.51 -18.39 20.85
C ALA A 651 22.64 -18.68 19.61
N ASP A 652 22.82 -19.84 18.95
CA ASP A 652 22.00 -20.31 17.82
C ASP A 652 20.85 -21.25 18.23
N GLU A 653 20.60 -21.48 19.53
CA GLU A 653 19.65 -22.51 20.02
C GLU A 653 18.20 -22.19 19.65
N CYS A 654 17.72 -20.97 19.87
CA CYS A 654 16.37 -20.57 19.47
C CYS A 654 16.15 -20.64 17.95
N PRO A 655 17.01 -20.02 17.10
CA PRO A 655 16.92 -20.18 15.65
C PRO A 655 16.95 -21.65 15.20
N THR A 656 17.87 -22.45 15.76
CA THR A 656 18.01 -23.88 15.43
C THR A 656 16.78 -24.69 15.87
N GLN A 657 16.25 -24.43 17.06
CA GLN A 657 15.07 -25.11 17.59
C GLN A 657 13.85 -24.76 16.74
N LEU A 658 13.61 -23.47 16.45
CA LEU A 658 12.51 -23.02 15.61
C LEU A 658 12.58 -23.66 14.21
N ALA A 659 13.75 -23.60 13.56
CA ALA A 659 13.95 -24.24 12.27
C ALA A 659 13.74 -25.76 12.34
N THR A 660 14.19 -26.42 13.41
CA THR A 660 14.00 -27.86 13.62
C THR A 660 12.52 -28.21 13.78
N SER A 661 11.78 -27.48 14.60
CA SER A 661 10.35 -27.70 14.82
C SER A 661 9.57 -27.47 13.51
N MET A 662 9.83 -26.36 12.80
CA MET A 662 9.20 -26.13 11.49
C MET A 662 9.52 -27.23 10.48
N ASN A 663 10.77 -27.72 10.42
CA ASN A 663 11.17 -28.74 9.45
C ASN A 663 10.69 -30.15 9.78
N ILE A 664 10.56 -30.51 11.06
CA ILE A 664 10.30 -31.89 11.50
C ILE A 664 8.85 -32.09 11.92
N THR A 665 8.35 -31.27 12.85
CA THR A 665 6.99 -31.41 13.38
C THR A 665 5.98 -30.63 12.54
N GLY A 666 6.42 -29.51 11.95
CA GLY A 666 5.54 -28.54 11.29
C GLY A 666 4.61 -27.85 12.28
N ALA A 667 3.92 -26.82 11.84
CA ALA A 667 2.96 -26.10 12.67
C ALA A 667 1.82 -25.53 11.82
N LEU A 668 0.63 -25.42 12.41
CA LEU A 668 -0.47 -24.68 11.82
C LEU A 668 -0.12 -23.19 11.76
N PHE A 669 0.41 -22.66 12.86
CA PHE A 669 0.97 -21.31 12.91
C PHE A 669 2.20 -21.24 13.82
N VAL A 670 3.05 -20.25 13.51
CA VAL A 670 4.11 -19.76 14.37
C VAL A 670 3.70 -18.35 14.81
N SER A 671 3.47 -18.16 16.10
CA SER A 671 3.24 -16.84 16.69
C SER A 671 4.56 -16.30 17.24
N TYR A 672 4.87 -15.04 16.93
CA TYR A 672 6.02 -14.34 17.48
C TYR A 672 5.58 -13.07 18.19
N VAL A 673 6.01 -12.86 19.44
CA VAL A 673 5.75 -11.64 20.21
C VAL A 673 7.08 -11.01 20.62
N GLY A 674 7.36 -9.78 20.17
CA GLY A 674 8.64 -9.15 20.48
C GLY A 674 8.99 -7.93 19.62
N HIS A 675 10.26 -7.54 19.65
CA HIS A 675 10.81 -6.55 18.72
C HIS A 675 11.10 -7.19 17.37
N ALA A 676 10.96 -6.42 16.31
CA ALA A 676 11.42 -6.83 14.99
C ALA A 676 11.96 -5.62 14.22
N ALA A 677 12.96 -5.89 13.40
CA ALA A 677 13.36 -5.03 12.31
C ALA A 677 12.63 -5.48 11.04
N LYS A 678 12.85 -4.76 9.94
CA LYS A 678 12.28 -5.13 8.64
C LYS A 678 12.72 -6.53 8.19
N THR A 679 13.94 -6.96 8.54
CA THR A 679 14.58 -8.15 7.97
C THR A 679 14.89 -9.26 8.99
N TYR A 680 14.52 -9.10 10.27
CA TYR A 680 14.79 -10.07 11.33
C TYR A 680 13.95 -9.81 12.60
N TRP A 681 13.80 -10.85 13.42
CA TRP A 681 13.18 -10.82 14.74
C TRP A 681 14.22 -10.76 15.86
N ALA A 682 13.92 -9.99 16.92
CA ALA A 682 14.79 -9.70 18.06
C ALA A 682 16.10 -8.97 17.67
N GLN A 683 16.73 -8.25 18.60
CA GLN A 683 18.01 -7.59 18.28
C GLN A 683 19.13 -8.63 18.04
N GLU A 684 18.95 -9.82 18.58
CA GLU A 684 19.85 -10.96 18.62
C GLU A 684 19.70 -11.86 17.39
N HIS A 685 18.85 -11.47 16.43
CA HIS A 685 18.58 -12.24 15.21
C HIS A 685 18.03 -13.64 15.52
N LEU A 686 17.01 -13.73 16.38
CA LEU A 686 16.33 -14.99 16.72
C LEU A 686 15.76 -15.69 15.47
N TRP A 687 15.35 -14.90 14.48
CA TRP A 687 14.87 -15.37 13.19
C TRP A 687 15.23 -14.36 12.11
N ASP A 688 16.02 -14.76 11.13
CA ASP A 688 16.40 -13.90 10.02
C ASP A 688 16.20 -14.55 8.63
N GLN A 689 16.53 -13.82 7.55
CA GLN A 689 16.35 -14.32 6.19
C GLN A 689 17.27 -15.51 5.86
N VAL A 690 18.41 -15.65 6.55
CA VAL A 690 19.32 -16.79 6.39
C VAL A 690 18.68 -18.06 6.95
N ASP A 691 18.05 -17.97 8.13
CA ASP A 691 17.33 -19.09 8.74
C ASP A 691 16.17 -19.55 7.86
N VAL A 692 15.36 -18.60 7.38
CA VAL A 692 14.21 -18.89 6.51
C VAL A 692 14.67 -19.57 5.21
N ALA A 693 15.74 -19.08 4.58
CA ALA A 693 16.26 -19.66 3.35
C ALA A 693 16.79 -21.10 3.51
N ALA A 694 17.12 -21.51 4.74
CA ALA A 694 17.60 -22.85 5.06
C ALA A 694 16.46 -23.85 5.37
N LEU A 695 15.20 -23.38 5.44
CA LEU A 695 14.06 -24.23 5.74
C LEU A 695 13.79 -25.29 4.65
N THR A 696 13.25 -26.41 5.10
CA THR A 696 12.80 -27.55 4.29
C THR A 696 11.41 -28.03 4.70
N ASN A 697 10.61 -27.13 5.29
CA ASN A 697 9.33 -27.39 5.94
C ASN A 697 8.13 -27.56 4.99
N GLY A 698 8.38 -27.69 3.68
CA GLY A 698 7.33 -28.00 2.70
C GLY A 698 6.86 -29.46 2.76
N PRO A 699 5.66 -29.78 2.26
CA PRO A 699 4.68 -28.87 1.65
C PRO A 699 3.64 -28.29 2.62
N CYS A 700 3.67 -28.68 3.90
CA CYS A 700 2.71 -28.29 4.92
C CYS A 700 3.22 -27.10 5.72
N LEU A 701 2.99 -25.91 5.18
CA LEU A 701 3.61 -24.68 5.64
C LEU A 701 2.78 -23.97 6.71
N PRO A 702 3.42 -23.34 7.70
CA PRO A 702 2.73 -22.57 8.72
C PRO A 702 2.23 -21.23 8.19
N ILE A 703 1.33 -20.64 8.96
CA ILE A 703 1.01 -19.22 8.93
C ILE A 703 1.93 -18.52 9.95
N MET A 704 2.56 -17.42 9.56
CA MET A 704 3.31 -16.59 10.51
C MET A 704 2.37 -15.53 11.09
N LEU A 705 2.28 -15.48 12.42
CA LEU A 705 1.51 -14.48 13.16
C LEU A 705 2.50 -13.62 13.93
N THR A 706 2.97 -12.55 13.29
CA THR A 706 4.05 -11.74 13.85
C THR A 706 3.49 -10.54 14.61
N MET A 707 3.47 -10.62 15.94
CA MET A 707 3.03 -9.57 16.86
C MET A 707 4.13 -8.53 17.14
N ALA A 708 4.75 -8.00 16.09
CA ALA A 708 5.92 -7.12 16.15
C ALA A 708 5.88 -5.98 15.11
N CYS A 709 6.75 -4.99 15.27
CA CYS A 709 6.89 -3.85 14.34
C CYS A 709 7.58 -4.26 13.02
N TYR A 710 7.33 -3.54 11.92
CA TYR A 710 8.05 -3.61 10.63
C TYR A 710 8.11 -4.95 9.87
N ASP A 711 7.72 -6.09 10.45
CA ASP A 711 7.83 -7.41 9.81
C ASP A 711 7.08 -7.48 8.47
N GLY A 712 6.00 -6.70 8.33
CA GLY A 712 5.21 -6.56 7.11
C GLY A 712 5.48 -5.28 6.33
N PHE A 713 6.60 -4.57 6.54
CA PHE A 713 6.93 -3.27 5.90
C PHE A 713 7.29 -3.40 4.40
N PHE A 714 6.40 -4.02 3.63
CA PHE A 714 6.60 -4.39 2.22
C PHE A 714 6.83 -3.19 1.29
N GLN A 715 6.36 -2.01 1.69
CA GLN A 715 6.49 -0.81 0.87
C GLN A 715 7.92 -0.27 0.80
N ASP A 716 8.89 -0.81 1.54
CA ASP A 716 10.29 -0.36 1.49
C ASP A 716 11.02 -0.91 0.27
N PRO A 717 11.37 -0.05 -0.70
CA PRO A 717 12.13 -0.50 -1.83
C PRO A 717 13.58 -0.88 -1.50
N ALA A 718 14.12 -0.43 -0.36
CA ALA A 718 15.51 -0.66 -0.01
C ALA A 718 15.75 -2.01 0.68
N GLN A 719 14.71 -2.61 1.29
CA GLN A 719 14.82 -3.83 2.08
C GLN A 719 13.56 -4.68 1.90
N VAL A 720 13.74 -5.96 1.59
CA VAL A 720 12.62 -6.92 1.57
C VAL A 720 12.20 -7.22 3.01
N ALA A 721 10.93 -6.99 3.34
CA ALA A 721 10.43 -7.26 4.67
C ALA A 721 10.38 -8.77 4.96
N MET A 722 10.57 -9.15 6.21
CA MET A 722 10.64 -10.55 6.65
C MET A 722 9.35 -11.32 6.33
N GLY A 723 8.19 -10.69 6.53
CA GLY A 723 6.90 -11.25 6.16
C GLY A 723 6.76 -11.53 4.66
N GLU A 724 7.32 -10.67 3.80
CA GLU A 724 7.34 -10.91 2.35
C GLU A 724 8.31 -12.03 1.96
N TYR A 725 9.51 -11.99 2.55
CA TYR A 725 10.56 -12.96 2.25
C TYR A 725 10.07 -14.40 2.49
N GLN A 726 9.43 -14.63 3.64
CA GLN A 726 8.91 -15.95 4.03
C GLN A 726 7.82 -16.47 3.09
N VAL A 727 6.98 -15.60 2.51
CA VAL A 727 5.93 -16.02 1.58
C VAL A 727 6.42 -16.14 0.14
N ARG A 728 7.49 -15.45 -0.25
CA ARG A 728 8.05 -15.50 -1.63
C ARG A 728 8.82 -16.78 -1.94
N LEU A 729 9.43 -17.42 -0.93
CA LEU A 729 10.31 -18.57 -1.19
C LEU A 729 9.55 -19.78 -1.75
N PRO A 730 10.11 -20.47 -2.76
CA PRO A 730 9.47 -21.63 -3.35
C PRO A 730 9.52 -22.84 -2.40
N GLN A 731 8.37 -23.48 -2.19
CA GLN A 731 8.22 -24.76 -1.47
C GLN A 731 8.48 -24.76 0.05
N HIS A 732 9.06 -23.70 0.63
CA HIS A 732 9.36 -23.60 2.07
C HIS A 732 9.05 -22.18 2.60
N GLY A 733 9.32 -21.94 3.88
CA GLY A 733 8.95 -20.71 4.57
C GLY A 733 7.51 -20.78 5.08
N ALA A 734 6.67 -19.85 4.65
CA ALA A 734 5.28 -19.76 5.08
C ALA A 734 4.29 -19.80 3.90
N VAL A 735 3.05 -20.22 4.15
CA VAL A 735 1.95 -20.08 3.17
C VAL A 735 1.31 -18.68 3.25
N ALA A 736 1.37 -18.03 4.41
CA ALA A 736 0.93 -16.67 4.64
C ALA A 736 1.64 -16.06 5.86
N SER A 737 1.72 -14.74 5.91
CA SER A 737 2.20 -13.96 7.04
C SER A 737 1.18 -12.87 7.39
N TRP A 738 0.85 -12.71 8.67
CA TRP A 738 0.04 -11.60 9.16
C TRP A 738 0.90 -10.72 10.05
N SER A 739 1.26 -9.55 9.50
CA SER A 739 2.41 -8.76 9.98
C SER A 739 2.10 -7.27 9.91
N SER A 740 2.77 -6.47 10.75
CA SER A 740 2.61 -5.03 10.78
C SER A 740 3.51 -4.30 9.77
N THR A 741 2.93 -3.34 9.04
CA THR A 741 3.65 -2.29 8.29
C THR A 741 4.04 -1.12 9.20
N GLY A 742 3.66 -1.11 10.47
CA GLY A 742 3.87 0.00 11.38
C GLY A 742 4.80 -0.35 12.53
N VAL A 743 4.95 0.62 13.42
CA VAL A 743 5.25 0.36 14.83
C VAL A 743 3.95 0.27 15.61
N GLY A 744 3.95 -0.47 16.70
CA GLY A 744 2.75 -0.65 17.52
C GLY A 744 3.08 -0.98 18.96
N LEU A 745 2.11 -0.75 19.83
CA LEU A 745 2.21 -1.15 21.24
C LEU A 745 1.89 -2.64 21.37
N ALA A 746 2.74 -3.37 22.10
CA ALA A 746 2.57 -4.82 22.33
C ALA A 746 1.20 -5.18 22.95
N SER A 747 0.60 -4.27 23.72
CA SER A 747 -0.74 -4.47 24.28
C SER A 747 -1.87 -4.45 23.24
N GLY A 748 -1.70 -3.74 22.12
CA GLY A 748 -2.62 -3.79 20.99
C GLY A 748 -2.46 -5.09 20.21
N HIS A 749 -1.21 -5.52 20.00
CA HIS A 749 -0.91 -6.79 19.35
C HIS A 749 -1.49 -7.99 20.12
N ASP A 750 -1.37 -8.02 21.45
CA ASP A 750 -1.97 -9.06 22.31
C ASP A 750 -3.49 -9.19 22.09
N ILE A 751 -4.23 -8.07 22.10
CA ILE A 751 -5.69 -8.11 21.88
C ILE A 751 -5.99 -8.63 20.47
N LEU A 752 -5.21 -8.18 19.48
CA LEU A 752 -5.38 -8.59 18.09
C LEU A 752 -5.14 -10.11 17.92
N GLU A 753 -4.08 -10.64 18.52
CA GLU A 753 -3.76 -12.08 18.48
C GLU A 753 -4.85 -12.91 19.18
N ARG A 754 -5.35 -12.46 20.33
CA ARG A 754 -6.48 -13.10 21.03
C ARG A 754 -7.71 -13.18 20.14
N GLY A 755 -8.03 -12.09 19.44
CA GLY A 755 -9.09 -12.06 18.43
C GLY A 755 -8.88 -13.09 17.31
N MET A 756 -7.65 -13.26 16.82
CA MET A 756 -7.31 -14.27 15.82
C MET A 756 -7.55 -15.69 16.37
N MET A 757 -7.09 -16.01 17.59
CA MET A 757 -7.32 -17.32 18.20
C MET A 757 -8.81 -17.62 18.39
N LEU A 758 -9.59 -16.63 18.83
CA LEU A 758 -11.05 -16.73 18.94
C LEU A 758 -11.71 -17.01 17.59
N ALA A 759 -11.30 -16.29 16.54
CA ALA A 759 -11.82 -16.50 15.19
C ALA A 759 -11.59 -17.94 14.71
N LEU A 760 -10.35 -18.41 14.82
CA LEU A 760 -9.92 -19.69 14.26
C LEU A 760 -10.52 -20.89 15.01
N PHE A 761 -10.48 -20.86 16.33
CA PHE A 761 -10.75 -22.04 17.16
C PHE A 761 -12.14 -22.07 17.76
N HIS A 762 -12.76 -20.92 18.02
CA HIS A 762 -14.05 -20.85 18.70
C HIS A 762 -15.19 -20.48 17.75
N GLU A 763 -15.01 -19.42 16.97
CA GLU A 763 -15.97 -19.02 15.92
C GLU A 763 -15.87 -19.93 14.68
N ARG A 764 -14.80 -20.73 14.61
CA ARG A 764 -14.53 -21.70 13.52
C ARG A 764 -14.46 -21.02 12.15
N ILE A 765 -13.99 -19.78 12.12
CA ILE A 765 -13.70 -19.03 10.90
C ILE A 765 -12.40 -19.61 10.32
N SER A 766 -12.52 -20.40 9.27
CA SER A 766 -11.41 -21.17 8.71
C SER A 766 -10.77 -20.56 7.47
N ARG A 767 -11.27 -19.39 7.03
CA ARG A 767 -10.65 -18.58 5.97
C ARG A 767 -9.81 -17.48 6.62
N LEU A 768 -8.51 -17.44 6.30
CA LEU A 768 -7.55 -16.61 7.02
C LEU A 768 -7.89 -15.11 6.99
N GLY A 769 -8.26 -14.56 5.83
CA GLY A 769 -8.65 -13.16 5.73
C GLY A 769 -9.91 -12.82 6.55
N ALA A 770 -10.90 -13.72 6.60
CA ALA A 770 -12.08 -13.53 7.43
C ALA A 770 -11.74 -13.59 8.93
N ALA A 771 -10.77 -14.43 9.32
CA ALA A 771 -10.27 -14.47 10.69
C ALA A 771 -9.51 -13.18 11.06
N ALA A 772 -8.73 -12.62 10.13
CA ALA A 772 -8.08 -11.32 10.31
C ALA A 772 -9.10 -10.18 10.49
N VAL A 773 -10.20 -10.17 9.72
CA VAL A 773 -11.30 -9.20 9.89
C VAL A 773 -11.94 -9.35 11.28
N TYR A 774 -12.22 -10.58 11.72
CA TYR A 774 -12.75 -10.83 13.07
C TYR A 774 -11.80 -10.29 14.15
N ALA A 775 -10.49 -10.55 14.01
CA ALA A 775 -9.50 -10.10 14.97
C ALA A 775 -9.42 -8.57 15.08
N LYS A 776 -9.48 -7.85 13.95
CA LYS A 776 -9.57 -6.38 13.93
C LYS A 776 -10.85 -5.87 14.60
N ASN A 777 -11.98 -6.54 14.36
CA ASN A 777 -13.25 -6.22 15.02
C ASN A 777 -13.19 -6.45 16.53
N TYR A 778 -12.57 -7.54 16.98
CA TYR A 778 -12.36 -7.83 18.40
C TYR A 778 -11.48 -6.76 19.06
N LEU A 779 -10.38 -6.37 18.41
CA LEU A 779 -9.53 -5.26 18.87
C LEU A 779 -10.32 -3.97 19.07
N TRP A 780 -11.14 -3.60 18.09
CA TRP A 780 -12.01 -2.43 18.17
C TRP A 780 -13.04 -2.52 19.31
N GLN A 781 -13.67 -3.68 19.49
CA GLN A 781 -14.65 -3.90 20.56
C GLN A 781 -14.02 -3.76 21.95
N GLU A 782 -12.80 -4.30 22.13
CA GLU A 782 -12.10 -4.30 23.41
C GLU A 782 -11.40 -2.98 23.73
N SER A 783 -10.99 -2.21 22.72
CA SER A 783 -10.11 -1.06 22.92
C SER A 783 -10.62 0.26 22.35
N GLY A 784 -11.67 0.25 21.53
CA GLY A 784 -12.13 1.43 20.80
C GLY A 784 -11.05 2.00 19.90
N ASP A 785 -10.85 3.31 19.98
CA ASP A 785 -9.90 4.07 19.16
C ASP A 785 -8.45 4.04 19.66
N ARG A 786 -8.15 3.25 20.70
CA ARG A 786 -6.82 3.24 21.32
C ARG A 786 -5.71 2.67 20.44
N TYR A 787 -6.03 1.69 19.60
CA TYR A 787 -5.07 0.98 18.74
C TYR A 787 -5.51 1.00 17.27
N LEU A 788 -5.94 2.18 16.80
CA LEU A 788 -6.32 2.39 15.41
C LEU A 788 -5.19 2.06 14.44
N ASP A 789 -3.96 2.46 14.81
CA ASP A 789 -2.72 2.12 14.10
C ASP A 789 -2.61 0.63 13.81
N VAL A 790 -2.88 -0.22 14.81
CA VAL A 790 -2.81 -1.69 14.69
C VAL A 790 -3.87 -2.23 13.73
N ILE A 791 -5.08 -1.65 13.71
CA ILE A 791 -6.13 -2.04 12.74
C ILE A 791 -5.70 -1.76 11.30
N GLU A 792 -5.06 -0.61 11.08
CA GLU A 792 -4.68 -0.14 9.75
C GLU A 792 -3.41 -0.83 9.23
N THR A 793 -2.42 -1.05 10.10
CA THR A 793 -1.07 -1.50 9.73
C THR A 793 -0.89 -3.01 9.67
N TYR A 794 -1.76 -3.80 10.32
CA TYR A 794 -1.71 -5.27 10.18
C TYR A 794 -2.29 -5.71 8.84
N ILE A 795 -1.41 -6.22 7.99
CA ILE A 795 -1.71 -6.70 6.65
C ILE A 795 -1.53 -8.22 6.55
N LEU A 796 -2.33 -8.85 5.70
CA LEU A 796 -2.18 -10.25 5.35
C LEU A 796 -1.33 -10.36 4.08
N LEU A 797 -0.09 -10.81 4.21
CA LEU A 797 0.75 -11.25 3.10
C LEU A 797 0.40 -12.70 2.79
N GLY A 798 -0.51 -12.90 1.84
CA GLY A 798 -1.12 -14.18 1.52
C GLY A 798 -2.45 -14.02 0.79
N ASP A 799 -3.07 -15.13 0.44
CA ASP A 799 -4.42 -15.15 -0.14
C ASP A 799 -5.47 -14.95 0.96
N ALA A 800 -6.34 -13.94 0.79
CA ALA A 800 -7.40 -13.64 1.75
C ALA A 800 -8.37 -14.81 1.97
N ALA A 801 -8.55 -15.66 0.95
CA ALA A 801 -9.44 -16.80 1.00
C ALA A 801 -8.73 -18.12 1.35
N LEU A 802 -7.47 -18.08 1.84
CA LEU A 802 -6.75 -19.29 2.24
C LEU A 802 -7.55 -20.11 3.27
N GLN A 803 -7.83 -21.37 2.93
CA GLN A 803 -8.54 -22.33 3.75
C GLN A 803 -7.57 -23.03 4.71
N LEU A 804 -7.61 -22.63 5.98
CA LEU A 804 -6.73 -23.18 7.01
C LEU A 804 -7.09 -24.62 7.36
N LYS A 805 -6.08 -25.43 7.70
CA LYS A 805 -6.23 -26.82 8.15
C LYS A 805 -6.50 -26.90 9.66
N THR A 806 -7.41 -26.08 10.19
CA THR A 806 -7.82 -26.16 11.60
C THR A 806 -8.52 -27.49 11.89
N GLU A 807 -8.62 -27.86 13.17
CA GLU A 807 -9.39 -29.00 13.66
C GLU A 807 -10.79 -29.09 13.05
N SER A 808 -11.52 -27.96 12.96
CA SER A 808 -12.87 -27.92 12.40
C SER A 808 -12.93 -28.29 10.91
N VAL A 809 -11.84 -28.05 10.17
CA VAL A 809 -11.70 -28.46 8.77
C VAL A 809 -11.25 -29.92 8.68
N CYS A 810 -10.30 -30.31 9.53
CA CYS A 810 -9.70 -31.64 9.52
C CYS A 810 -10.61 -32.77 10.04
N GLN A 811 -11.45 -32.50 11.05
CA GLN A 811 -12.37 -33.49 11.64
C GLN A 811 -13.62 -33.79 10.79
N ASN A 812 -13.91 -32.98 9.77
CA ASN A 812 -15.01 -33.23 8.83
C ASN A 812 -14.65 -34.24 7.72
N THR A 813 -13.49 -34.88 7.81
CA THR A 813 -13.10 -36.03 6.98
C THR A 813 -13.60 -37.32 7.65
N PRO A 814 -14.40 -38.20 7.01
CA PRO A 814 -14.97 -39.38 7.66
C PRO A 814 -13.91 -40.25 8.35
N THR A 815 -14.08 -40.52 9.66
CA THR A 815 -13.17 -41.30 10.53
C THR A 815 -13.54 -42.79 10.63
N ALA A 816 -14.31 -43.33 9.69
CA ALA A 816 -14.78 -44.71 9.76
C ALA A 816 -13.71 -45.70 9.31
N VAL A 817 -13.04 -46.35 10.26
CA VAL A 817 -12.13 -47.47 10.00
C VAL A 817 -12.90 -48.69 9.52
N VAL A 818 -12.56 -49.18 8.33
CA VAL A 818 -13.07 -50.46 7.81
C VAL A 818 -11.93 -51.48 7.86
N PHE A 819 -12.06 -52.50 8.71
CA PHE A 819 -11.17 -53.67 8.66
C PHE A 819 -11.63 -54.58 7.53
N SER A 820 -10.71 -54.93 6.62
CA SER A 820 -11.02 -55.86 5.55
C SER A 820 -10.77 -57.33 5.96
N HIS A 821 -9.85 -57.59 6.89
CA HIS A 821 -9.61 -58.91 7.45
C HIS A 821 -8.79 -58.86 8.76
N LEU A 822 -8.99 -59.87 9.62
CA LEU A 822 -8.45 -59.98 10.97
C LEU A 822 -8.32 -61.47 11.33
N GLN A 823 -7.10 -61.97 11.58
CA GLN A 823 -6.83 -63.40 11.81
C GLN A 823 -5.68 -63.67 12.81
N ALA A 824 -5.86 -64.70 13.64
CA ALA A 824 -4.80 -65.37 14.39
C ALA A 824 -4.59 -66.80 13.86
N ALA A 825 -3.34 -67.19 13.58
CA ALA A 825 -2.99 -68.50 13.06
C ALA A 825 -1.79 -69.13 13.80
N PRO A 826 -1.77 -70.45 14.04
CA PRO A 826 -0.63 -71.11 14.67
C PRO A 826 0.62 -71.03 13.78
N ALA A 827 1.78 -70.75 14.38
CA ALA A 827 3.09 -70.70 13.74
C ALA A 827 4.14 -71.47 14.58
N PRO A 828 5.31 -71.85 14.02
CA PRO A 828 6.35 -72.52 14.78
C PRO A 828 6.80 -71.69 16.00
N ALA A 829 6.52 -72.20 17.21
CA ALA A 829 6.80 -71.55 18.50
C ALA A 829 6.16 -70.15 18.68
N ALA A 830 5.05 -69.86 17.98
CA ALA A 830 4.38 -68.57 18.05
C ALA A 830 2.90 -68.67 17.61
N VAL A 831 2.14 -67.59 17.84
CA VAL A 831 0.91 -67.31 17.10
C VAL A 831 1.18 -66.14 16.15
N HIS A 832 0.87 -66.33 14.87
CA HIS A 832 0.96 -65.29 13.86
C HIS A 832 -0.37 -64.53 13.78
N LEU A 833 -0.31 -63.22 13.99
CA LEU A 833 -1.44 -62.31 14.01
C LEU A 833 -1.35 -61.40 12.79
N ILE A 834 -2.43 -61.31 12.04
CA ILE A 834 -2.52 -60.54 10.80
C ILE A 834 -3.81 -59.72 10.83
N TRP A 835 -3.73 -58.44 10.48
CA TRP A 835 -4.91 -57.62 10.20
C TRP A 835 -4.61 -56.63 9.09
N ASP A 836 -5.67 -56.26 8.38
CA ASP A 836 -5.62 -55.34 7.26
C ASP A 836 -6.72 -54.28 7.39
N THR A 837 -6.30 -53.06 7.12
CA THR A 837 -7.12 -51.86 7.13
C THR A 837 -7.45 -51.47 5.69
N ALA A 838 -8.73 -51.24 5.41
CA ALA A 838 -9.19 -50.64 4.16
C ALA A 838 -9.21 -49.10 4.24
N ASP A 839 -9.15 -48.55 5.46
CA ASP A 839 -8.98 -47.13 5.77
C ASP A 839 -8.31 -46.98 7.15
N GLU A 840 -7.41 -46.01 7.30
CA GLU A 840 -6.72 -45.67 8.55
C GLU A 840 -6.87 -44.20 8.94
N GLN A 841 -7.69 -43.44 8.22
CA GLN A 841 -7.99 -42.05 8.58
C GLN A 841 -8.57 -42.02 10.00
N GLY A 842 -7.94 -41.23 10.88
CA GLY A 842 -8.34 -41.12 12.28
C GLY A 842 -7.68 -42.14 13.23
N LEU A 843 -6.79 -43.03 12.77
CA LEU A 843 -6.09 -43.98 13.65
C LEU A 843 -4.71 -43.47 14.08
N ALA A 844 -4.41 -43.59 15.38
CA ALA A 844 -3.10 -43.33 15.95
C ALA A 844 -2.24 -44.60 15.95
N ALA A 845 -2.78 -45.71 16.48
CA ALA A 845 -2.03 -46.94 16.66
C ALA A 845 -2.92 -48.17 16.89
N PHE A 846 -2.28 -49.34 16.89
CA PHE A 846 -2.85 -50.63 17.22
C PHE A 846 -2.11 -51.29 18.38
N GLU A 847 -2.84 -51.97 19.24
CA GLU A 847 -2.26 -52.85 20.24
C GLU A 847 -2.90 -54.23 20.21
N VAL A 848 -2.06 -55.25 20.37
CA VAL A 848 -2.51 -56.63 20.46
C VAL A 848 -2.56 -57.04 21.92
N TRP A 849 -3.68 -57.63 22.30
CA TRP A 849 -3.96 -58.12 23.65
C TRP A 849 -4.28 -59.61 23.59
N ARG A 850 -3.83 -60.38 24.58
CA ARG A 850 -4.09 -61.84 24.65
C ARG A 850 -4.51 -62.31 26.03
N ARG A 851 -5.14 -63.49 26.06
CA ARG A 851 -5.53 -64.22 27.28
C ARG A 851 -5.61 -65.73 27.00
N PRO A 852 -5.21 -66.61 27.92
CA PRO A 852 -5.46 -68.05 27.77
C PRO A 852 -6.96 -68.38 27.66
N VAL A 853 -7.33 -69.26 26.73
CA VAL A 853 -8.73 -69.70 26.55
C VAL A 853 -9.22 -70.41 27.80
N GLY A 854 -10.39 -70.01 28.30
CA GLY A 854 -10.97 -70.54 29.54
C GLY A 854 -10.46 -69.85 30.82
N SER A 855 -9.54 -68.89 30.73
CA SER A 855 -9.13 -68.06 31.86
C SER A 855 -10.08 -66.88 32.09
N HIS A 856 -10.33 -66.56 33.36
CA HIS A 856 -11.03 -65.33 33.78
C HIS A 856 -10.08 -64.14 34.00
N ALA A 857 -8.78 -64.32 33.78
CA ALA A 857 -7.81 -63.22 33.86
C ALA A 857 -8.13 -62.13 32.81
N PRO A 858 -7.80 -60.85 33.09
CA PRO A 858 -7.89 -59.79 32.08
C PRO A 858 -6.94 -60.10 30.92
N PHE A 859 -7.27 -59.57 29.74
CA PHE A 859 -6.34 -59.58 28.63
C PHE A 859 -5.06 -58.81 29.02
N GLN A 860 -3.92 -59.26 28.51
CA GLN A 860 -2.63 -58.61 28.69
C GLN A 860 -2.07 -58.21 27.34
N ALA A 861 -1.43 -57.03 27.28
CA ALA A 861 -0.77 -56.56 26.07
C ALA A 861 0.34 -57.55 25.66
N VAL A 862 0.36 -57.93 24.40
CA VAL A 862 1.40 -58.77 23.77
C VAL A 862 2.66 -57.95 23.52
N THR A 863 2.55 -56.61 23.55
CA THR A 863 3.58 -55.69 23.09
C THR A 863 3.76 -54.55 24.09
N PRO A 864 5.00 -54.16 24.43
CA PRO A 864 5.23 -53.03 25.34
C PRO A 864 4.99 -51.66 24.69
N LEU A 865 4.90 -51.59 23.36
CA LEU A 865 4.64 -50.37 22.60
C LEU A 865 3.56 -50.62 21.52
N PRO A 866 2.65 -49.66 21.27
CA PRO A 866 1.69 -49.71 20.18
C PRO A 866 2.37 -49.76 18.79
N LEU A 867 1.67 -50.32 17.81
CA LEU A 867 2.04 -50.26 16.40
C LEU A 867 1.34 -49.08 15.74
N PHE A 868 2.08 -48.03 15.39
CA PHE A 868 1.50 -46.83 14.79
C PHE A 868 0.77 -47.15 13.47
N ALA A 869 -0.38 -46.49 13.29
CA ALA A 869 -1.08 -46.49 12.02
C ALA A 869 -0.22 -45.80 10.94
N ARG A 870 -0.31 -46.25 9.70
CA ARG A 870 0.44 -45.72 8.56
C ARG A 870 -0.33 -44.62 7.81
N GLY A 871 -1.61 -44.41 8.15
CA GLY A 871 -2.47 -43.39 7.54
C GLY A 871 -2.96 -43.75 6.13
N VAL A 872 -2.67 -44.97 5.67
CA VAL A 872 -3.09 -45.53 4.39
C VAL A 872 -3.45 -47.02 4.57
N PRO A 873 -4.29 -47.61 3.70
CA PRO A 873 -4.64 -49.03 3.78
C PRO A 873 -3.40 -49.92 3.87
N SER A 874 -3.29 -50.69 4.95
CA SER A 874 -2.05 -51.38 5.29
C SER A 874 -2.29 -52.78 5.86
N LEU A 875 -1.35 -53.68 5.59
CA LEU A 875 -1.28 -55.01 6.19
C LEU A 875 -0.31 -55.00 7.37
N TYR A 876 -0.77 -55.41 8.53
CA TYR A 876 0.04 -55.58 9.74
C TYR A 876 0.23 -57.06 10.05
N GLN A 877 1.43 -57.38 10.54
CA GLN A 877 1.79 -58.73 10.95
C GLN A 877 2.56 -58.69 12.27
N ARG A 878 2.24 -59.60 13.19
CA ARG A 878 2.93 -59.76 14.48
C ARG A 878 3.03 -61.23 14.84
N PHE A 879 4.15 -61.63 15.43
CA PHE A 879 4.30 -62.93 16.06
C PHE A 879 4.26 -62.79 17.57
N ASP A 880 3.28 -63.42 18.22
CA ASP A 880 3.27 -63.63 19.66
C ASP A 880 4.09 -64.89 19.98
N ARG A 881 5.32 -64.70 20.47
CA ARG A 881 6.27 -65.78 20.77
C ARG A 881 6.25 -66.21 22.23
N ASP A 882 5.58 -65.47 23.09
CA ASP A 882 5.55 -65.74 24.53
C ASP A 882 4.41 -66.69 24.89
N VAL A 883 4.05 -67.61 23.98
CA VAL A 883 2.96 -68.58 24.13
C VAL A 883 3.49 -69.93 24.63
N GLU A 884 2.74 -70.59 25.50
CA GLU A 884 3.09 -71.91 25.98
C GLU A 884 2.75 -72.98 24.93
N PRO A 885 3.66 -73.94 24.65
CA PRO A 885 3.37 -75.04 23.74
C PRO A 885 2.14 -75.84 24.16
N GLY A 886 1.15 -75.96 23.26
CA GLY A 886 -0.10 -76.70 23.50
C GLY A 886 -1.19 -75.91 24.23
N ALA A 887 -0.94 -74.66 24.62
CA ALA A 887 -1.95 -73.76 25.15
C ALA A 887 -2.75 -73.06 24.03
N SER A 888 -4.00 -72.71 24.31
CA SER A 888 -4.87 -71.92 23.43
C SER A 888 -5.03 -70.52 23.99
N TYR A 889 -5.01 -69.50 23.13
CA TYR A 889 -5.15 -68.09 23.51
C TYR A 889 -6.26 -67.43 22.69
N ALA A 890 -7.00 -66.54 23.32
CA ALA A 890 -7.91 -65.60 22.66
C ALA A 890 -7.16 -64.26 22.51
N TYR A 891 -7.35 -63.59 21.37
CA TYR A 891 -6.69 -62.32 21.08
C TYR A 891 -7.71 -61.20 20.90
N ARG A 892 -7.25 -59.97 21.10
CA ARG A 892 -7.98 -58.75 20.82
C ARG A 892 -7.05 -57.74 20.16
N LEU A 893 -7.56 -57.02 19.18
CA LEU A 893 -6.92 -55.85 18.61
C LEU A 893 -7.61 -54.61 19.17
N ARG A 894 -6.84 -53.74 19.80
CA ARG A 894 -7.26 -52.40 20.21
C ARG A 894 -6.77 -51.42 19.16
N ALA A 895 -7.68 -50.77 18.47
CA ALA A 895 -7.40 -49.65 17.59
C ALA A 895 -7.61 -48.35 18.37
N ILE A 896 -6.53 -47.57 18.48
CA ILE A 896 -6.47 -46.29 19.18
C ILE A 896 -6.62 -45.21 18.12
N HIS A 897 -7.64 -44.37 18.29
CA HIS A 897 -7.93 -43.27 17.38
C HIS A 897 -7.13 -42.02 17.75
N LEU A 898 -6.93 -41.11 16.80
CA LEU A 898 -6.22 -39.85 17.01
C LEU A 898 -6.93 -38.95 18.04
N ASP A 899 -8.24 -39.12 18.23
CA ASP A 899 -9.04 -38.44 19.26
C ASP A 899 -8.95 -39.10 20.66
N GLY A 900 -8.12 -40.14 20.80
CA GLY A 900 -7.94 -40.91 22.03
C GLY A 900 -9.05 -41.93 22.31
N SER A 901 -10.07 -42.03 21.46
CA SER A 901 -11.09 -43.07 21.58
C SER A 901 -10.51 -44.45 21.20
N GLU A 902 -11.15 -45.51 21.71
CA GLU A 902 -10.69 -46.89 21.52
C GLU A 902 -11.77 -47.75 20.91
N THR A 903 -11.40 -48.54 19.90
CA THR A 903 -12.24 -49.59 19.32
C THR A 903 -11.58 -50.95 19.49
N TRP A 904 -12.38 -51.94 19.87
CA TRP A 904 -11.91 -53.28 20.20
C TRP A 904 -12.46 -54.30 19.20
N HIS A 905 -11.57 -55.14 18.69
CA HIS A 905 -11.88 -56.20 17.75
C HIS A 905 -11.40 -57.54 18.31
N ASP A 906 -12.27 -58.55 18.33
CA ASP A 906 -11.94 -59.89 18.81
C ASP A 906 -11.27 -60.72 17.68
N LEU A 907 -10.22 -61.47 18.03
CA LEU A 907 -9.38 -62.29 17.15
C LEU A 907 -9.44 -63.78 17.51
#